data_AF-E8N208-F1
#
_entry.id   AF-E8N208-F1
#
_cell.length_a   1.000
_cell.length_b   1.000
_cell.length_c   1.000
_cell.angle_alpha   90.00
_cell.angle_beta   90.00
_cell.angle_gamma   90.00
#
_symmetry.space_group_name_H-M   'P 1'
#
loop_
_entity.id
_entity.type
_entity.pdbx_description
1 polymer ?
#
loop_
_entity_poly.entity_id
_entity_poly.type
_entity_poly.pdbx_seq_one_letter_code
_entity_poly.pdbx_strand_id
1 'polypeptide(L)'
;MQEEWLNRLNTVSFLKLFLKKEIPETAEFERELFSFIRKILPEGGRILLAGSGAEWLGRILAQDPRFHLGVLCASPIHQQQLAKEGLFQQPHVRLFVEIPTDSWDMVCVPDGLIFLSEEEQTEALKALKPLASRYLAIGAPNSGNYWYWIWYIWTSLYSHEALPKAIQEKDLISALQRAGLESAIQVFLGQKLTHAYVHWLYGMQESLRQIIYQAHRSGLIPQEEGAAYRLIVAPVNESSLLPDAGKTWQTVSSQWADAGLISKNALADAIVLAARYQAQSAQQIQTLQEEVQYLTRKNQQLLDEMTRFRNSPAWLGYRLFEKVRQAILPSGGRAVRYLNRLGWVRKVRRFIFRNYYAELMDILHAHGDVKGVIVFPPSIEWKATLYQRPQHLALAFAREGYLVFYCQPEYVRSSPGYHEIAPRLYLTKVEMKYFKNISRPVVMFYPYNREYLPYFNEPYVIYDYIDELEVFSRPLPELQENHRFFLRNAQLVIATADSLLEQVREIRPDALLVPNGVDYGHFQQVWQKQEPPPHDLAPMVQSKRPIVGYYGALARWFDYDLLRQVAALRPDVNFVLIGPDYDGTIRQAHLDQVSNIFWLGKKDYQELPKYLRYFDACMIPFVVNDITHSTSPLKLFEYMAAHKPVVITPMRESMKTEGVLVADTPQKFSQMVDEALKLGGNPAYHQLADRVALHNTWQVRAQQMIARISPDATGPEFNFRLQMYLQEVGRDMSPETLNLWETFARSTIERGSRTASRLAPWMNFHEKSFLDVGCAYGGFLIAFAQRGCSRVAGIDVNSDLLRLAEINLKEKGVKGELHLLSVEAPEFLDLGTFDIVTCNDVIEHVPNPELTLQQIVRVLNPGGLLYMEILNPFWYGFLAKDGHYNLPGITLLTPKDAEAYFKALYPNTAYGVNEYHLIDWYIQRMNYLGLNVRLLNERWVEPAILLKEMELAIQKMNAGLNEVHIPVQLAEKIRRRARLLLRYVQRRAGDSNAYTHLCQTFGANFWIILAQKR
;
A
#
# COMPACT_ATOMS: atom_id res chain seq x y z
N MET A 1 -31.15 26.13 -16.71
CA MET A 1 -29.84 25.54 -17.06
C MET A 1 -28.90 26.51 -17.78
N GLN A 2 -29.27 27.12 -18.92
CA GLN A 2 -28.35 28.03 -19.65
C GLN A 2 -28.04 29.35 -18.90
N GLU A 3 -29.02 30.02 -18.28
CA GLU A 3 -28.77 31.21 -17.43
C GLU A 3 -28.00 30.89 -16.14
N GLU A 4 -28.29 29.74 -15.53
CA GLU A 4 -27.65 29.30 -14.29
C GLU A 4 -26.15 29.04 -14.49
N TRP A 5 -25.77 28.53 -15.66
CA TRP A 5 -24.38 28.34 -16.07
C TRP A 5 -23.66 29.67 -16.38
N LEU A 6 -24.30 30.59 -17.09
CA LEU A 6 -23.75 31.93 -17.37
C LEU A 6 -23.53 32.75 -16.09
N ASN A 7 -24.40 32.60 -15.09
CA ASN A 7 -24.22 33.22 -13.78
C ASN A 7 -23.06 32.59 -13.00
N ARG A 8 -22.86 31.27 -13.10
CA ARG A 8 -21.71 30.57 -12.49
C ARG A 8 -20.36 30.95 -13.11
N LEU A 9 -20.31 31.29 -14.40
CA LEU A 9 -19.11 31.81 -15.07
C LEU A 9 -18.75 33.26 -14.71
N ASN A 10 -19.63 33.99 -14.01
CA ASN A 10 -19.50 35.44 -13.77
C ASN A 10 -19.16 35.78 -12.30
N THR A 11 -18.22 35.07 -11.69
CA THR A 11 -17.68 35.39 -10.36
C THR A 11 -16.56 36.44 -10.39
N VAL A 12 -16.32 37.08 -9.24
CA VAL A 12 -15.52 38.30 -8.99
C VAL A 12 -14.29 38.47 -9.91
N SER A 13 -14.28 39.58 -10.68
CA SER A 13 -13.27 39.88 -11.70
C SER A 13 -11.87 40.19 -11.14
N PHE A 14 -10.87 39.51 -11.71
CA PHE A 14 -9.42 39.72 -11.56
C PHE A 14 -8.93 41.16 -11.83
N LEU A 15 -9.74 41.99 -12.48
CA LEU A 15 -9.21 43.02 -13.35
C LEU A 15 -9.36 44.47 -12.86
N LYS A 16 -9.77 44.71 -11.61
CA LYS A 16 -9.66 46.08 -11.05
C LYS A 16 -8.21 46.62 -11.04
N LEU A 17 -7.20 45.76 -11.12
CA LEU A 17 -5.77 46.12 -11.06
C LEU A 17 -5.00 45.92 -12.38
N PHE A 18 -5.30 44.89 -13.18
CA PHE A 18 -4.61 44.60 -14.45
C PHE A 18 -4.74 45.72 -15.49
N LEU A 19 -5.79 46.55 -15.36
CA LEU A 19 -6.13 47.61 -16.32
C LEU A 19 -5.60 49.00 -15.96
N LYS A 20 -4.86 49.15 -14.85
CA LYS A 20 -4.03 50.35 -14.69
C LYS A 20 -2.87 50.23 -15.68
N LYS A 21 -2.81 51.16 -16.65
CA LYS A 21 -1.86 51.23 -17.78
C LYS A 21 -0.37 51.39 -17.39
N GLU A 22 0.04 50.93 -16.21
CA GLU A 22 1.32 51.27 -15.59
C GLU A 22 2.28 50.07 -15.47
N ILE A 23 1.97 48.91 -16.06
CA ILE A 23 2.86 47.74 -16.10
C ILE A 23 3.35 47.53 -17.55
N PRO A 24 4.60 47.91 -17.89
CA PRO A 24 5.14 47.83 -19.26
C PRO A 24 5.08 46.44 -19.91
N GLU A 25 5.17 45.39 -19.11
CA GLU A 25 5.24 43.99 -19.54
C GLU A 25 3.88 43.44 -20.02
N THR A 26 2.75 44.07 -19.68
CA THR A 26 1.44 43.67 -20.23
C THR A 26 1.36 43.93 -21.74
N ALA A 27 2.06 44.95 -22.24
CA ALA A 27 2.11 45.27 -23.66
C ALA A 27 2.86 44.20 -24.49
N GLU A 28 3.80 43.47 -23.89
CA GLU A 28 4.50 42.35 -24.56
C GLU A 28 3.56 41.17 -24.75
N PHE A 29 2.83 40.79 -23.69
CA PHE A 29 1.79 39.77 -23.77
C PHE A 29 0.71 40.10 -24.80
N GLU A 30 0.19 41.34 -24.78
CA GLU A 30 -0.83 41.78 -25.73
C GLU A 30 -0.34 41.60 -27.18
N ARG A 31 0.92 41.94 -27.47
CA ARG A 31 1.54 41.73 -28.80
C ARG A 31 1.66 40.26 -29.19
N GLU A 32 2.09 39.39 -28.27
CA GLU A 32 2.23 37.95 -28.54
C GLU A 32 0.88 37.29 -28.81
N LEU A 33 -0.10 37.59 -27.96
CA LEU A 33 -1.46 37.08 -28.13
C LEU A 33 -2.07 37.56 -29.45
N PHE A 34 -1.88 38.84 -29.79
CA PHE A 34 -2.29 39.36 -31.09
C PHE A 34 -1.62 38.65 -32.25
N SER A 35 -0.30 38.47 -32.19
CA SER A 35 0.46 37.76 -33.22
C SER A 35 -0.08 36.33 -33.41
N PHE A 36 -0.44 35.67 -32.32
CA PHE A 36 -0.99 34.32 -32.34
C PHE A 36 -2.37 34.25 -32.99
N ILE A 37 -3.34 35.07 -32.54
CA ILE A 37 -4.71 35.04 -33.08
C ILE A 37 -4.71 35.34 -34.59
N ARG A 38 -3.85 36.27 -35.05
CA ARG A 38 -3.63 36.59 -36.47
C ARG A 38 -3.10 35.43 -37.31
N LYS A 39 -2.43 34.45 -36.70
CA LYS A 39 -1.90 33.27 -37.41
C LYS A 39 -2.95 32.18 -37.57
N ILE A 40 -3.88 32.07 -36.63
CA ILE A 40 -4.87 30.98 -36.62
C ILE A 40 -6.23 31.38 -37.20
N LEU A 41 -6.57 32.67 -37.20
CA LEU A 41 -7.82 33.19 -37.77
C LEU A 41 -7.57 34.10 -38.97
N PRO A 42 -8.36 33.97 -40.04
CA PRO A 42 -8.28 34.86 -41.19
C PRO A 42 -8.78 36.28 -40.85
N GLU A 43 -8.46 37.23 -41.72
CA GLU A 43 -9.05 38.57 -41.68
C GLU A 43 -10.58 38.48 -41.84
N GLY A 44 -11.32 39.22 -41.01
CA GLY A 44 -12.78 39.12 -40.87
C GLY A 44 -13.25 38.01 -39.91
N GLY A 45 -12.34 37.28 -39.26
CA GLY A 45 -12.69 36.18 -38.35
C GLY A 45 -13.60 36.62 -37.19
N ARG A 46 -14.60 35.79 -36.88
CA ARG A 46 -15.57 36.03 -35.80
C ARG A 46 -15.13 35.33 -34.51
N ILE A 47 -14.97 36.09 -33.42
CA ILE A 47 -14.58 35.55 -32.10
C ILE A 47 -15.68 35.81 -31.07
N LEU A 48 -16.19 34.76 -30.44
CA LEU A 48 -17.10 34.86 -29.30
C LEU A 48 -16.32 34.67 -27.99
N LEU A 49 -16.37 35.66 -27.11
CA LEU A 49 -15.78 35.62 -25.77
C LEU A 49 -16.87 35.36 -24.74
N ALA A 50 -16.72 34.32 -23.92
CA ALA A 50 -17.73 33.93 -22.93
C ALA A 50 -17.15 33.81 -21.51
N GLY A 51 -17.88 34.33 -20.52
CA GLY A 51 -17.57 34.18 -19.08
C GLY A 51 -16.61 35.22 -18.50
N SER A 52 -16.17 35.01 -17.25
CA SER A 52 -15.20 35.87 -16.55
C SER A 52 -13.88 35.97 -17.34
N GLY A 53 -13.37 37.20 -17.50
CA GLY A 53 -12.16 37.50 -18.27
C GLY A 53 -12.41 37.88 -19.75
N ALA A 54 -13.65 37.71 -20.26
CA ALA A 54 -14.05 38.19 -21.59
C ALA A 54 -13.85 39.71 -21.76
N GLU A 55 -13.88 40.45 -20.66
CA GLU A 55 -13.72 41.90 -20.63
C GLU A 55 -12.34 42.35 -21.11
N TRP A 56 -11.29 41.77 -20.53
CA TRP A 56 -9.92 42.14 -20.86
C TRP A 56 -9.46 41.58 -22.20
N LEU A 57 -9.76 40.31 -22.49
CA LEU A 57 -9.43 39.74 -23.79
C LEU A 57 -10.20 40.46 -24.91
N GLY A 58 -11.45 40.83 -24.65
CA GLY A 58 -12.26 41.64 -25.55
C GLY A 58 -11.64 43.01 -25.80
N ARG A 59 -11.18 43.69 -24.76
CA ARG A 59 -10.49 44.98 -24.90
C ARG A 59 -9.17 44.89 -25.66
N ILE A 60 -8.39 43.82 -25.47
CA ILE A 60 -7.19 43.58 -26.27
C ILE A 60 -7.61 43.41 -27.71
N LEU A 61 -8.39 42.37 -28.03
CA LEU A 61 -8.73 42.01 -29.40
C LEU A 61 -9.49 43.11 -30.15
N ALA A 62 -10.26 43.94 -29.45
CA ALA A 62 -10.99 45.05 -30.06
C ALA A 62 -10.06 46.10 -30.67
N GLN A 63 -8.79 46.21 -30.25
CA GLN A 63 -7.82 47.12 -30.87
C GLN A 63 -7.46 46.73 -32.31
N ASP A 64 -7.81 45.52 -32.77
CA ASP A 64 -7.61 45.06 -34.13
C ASP A 64 -8.95 44.94 -34.87
N PRO A 65 -9.30 45.91 -35.75
CA PRO A 65 -10.60 45.95 -36.40
C PRO A 65 -10.82 44.82 -37.42
N ARG A 66 -9.82 43.96 -37.65
CA ARG A 66 -9.92 42.81 -38.55
C ARG A 66 -10.74 41.66 -37.97
N PHE A 67 -11.04 41.66 -36.67
CA PHE A 67 -11.86 40.62 -36.05
C PHE A 67 -13.22 41.17 -35.62
N HIS A 68 -14.27 40.38 -35.82
CA HIS A 68 -15.61 40.68 -35.31
C HIS A 68 -15.79 39.99 -33.96
N LEU A 69 -15.99 40.77 -32.90
CA LEU A 69 -16.04 40.27 -31.53
C LEU A 69 -17.48 40.20 -31.01
N GLY A 70 -17.88 39.06 -30.51
CA GLY A 70 -19.05 38.89 -29.64
C GLY A 70 -18.59 38.76 -28.21
N VAL A 71 -19.17 39.51 -27.28
CA VAL A 71 -18.92 39.37 -25.85
C VAL A 71 -20.20 38.87 -25.20
N LEU A 72 -20.20 37.64 -24.70
CA LEU A 72 -21.33 37.03 -23.99
C LEU A 72 -21.16 37.27 -22.48
N CYS A 73 -21.97 38.19 -21.93
CA CYS A 73 -21.90 38.57 -20.52
C CYS A 73 -23.31 38.77 -19.93
N ALA A 74 -23.73 37.86 -19.05
CA ALA A 74 -25.04 37.91 -18.39
C ALA A 74 -25.08 38.85 -17.16
N SER A 75 -23.93 39.22 -16.59
CA SER A 75 -23.86 40.05 -15.38
C SER A 75 -24.09 41.54 -15.68
N PRO A 76 -25.17 42.17 -15.16
CA PRO A 76 -25.45 43.59 -15.39
C PRO A 76 -24.34 44.53 -14.90
N ILE A 77 -23.61 44.12 -13.86
CA ILE A 77 -22.49 44.89 -13.28
C ILE A 77 -21.32 44.94 -14.28
N HIS A 78 -20.97 43.79 -14.86
CA HIS A 78 -19.93 43.67 -15.88
C HIS A 78 -20.33 44.37 -17.19
N GLN A 79 -21.60 44.28 -17.60
CA GLN A 79 -22.12 45.02 -18.75
C GLN A 79 -21.94 46.54 -18.59
N GLN A 80 -22.29 47.10 -17.43
CA GLN A 80 -22.10 48.53 -17.15
C GLN A 80 -20.62 48.93 -17.15
N GLN A 81 -19.75 48.06 -16.65
CA GLN A 81 -18.31 48.32 -16.61
C GLN A 81 -17.71 48.35 -18.03
N LEU A 82 -18.01 47.35 -18.85
CA LEU A 82 -17.57 47.29 -20.24
C LEU A 82 -18.09 48.46 -21.09
N ALA A 83 -19.32 48.91 -20.82
CA ALA A 83 -19.88 50.09 -21.46
C ALA A 83 -19.14 51.38 -21.06
N LYS A 84 -18.77 51.54 -19.78
CA LYS A 84 -17.95 52.67 -19.30
C LYS A 84 -16.56 52.72 -19.92
N GLU A 85 -15.99 51.56 -20.25
CA GLU A 85 -14.67 51.46 -20.92
C GLU A 85 -14.74 51.69 -22.44
N GLY A 86 -15.94 51.94 -22.99
CA GLY A 86 -16.13 52.27 -24.41
C GLY A 86 -15.96 51.07 -25.36
N LEU A 87 -15.90 49.83 -24.83
CA LEU A 87 -15.66 48.64 -25.64
C LEU A 87 -16.73 48.42 -26.71
N PHE A 88 -18.00 48.68 -26.36
CA PHE A 88 -19.15 48.53 -27.26
C PHE A 88 -19.41 49.74 -28.17
N GLN A 89 -18.57 50.79 -28.10
CA GLN A 89 -18.64 51.92 -29.04
C GLN A 89 -17.90 51.59 -30.35
N GLN A 90 -17.18 50.48 -30.39
CA GLN A 90 -16.46 50.03 -31.58
C GLN A 90 -17.39 49.22 -32.50
N PRO A 91 -17.46 49.54 -33.81
CA PRO A 91 -18.46 48.98 -34.72
C PRO A 91 -18.31 47.47 -34.97
N HIS A 92 -17.13 46.91 -34.69
CA HIS A 92 -16.81 45.49 -34.83
C HIS A 92 -16.98 44.67 -33.54
N VAL A 93 -17.51 45.26 -32.46
CA VAL A 93 -17.76 44.58 -31.17
C VAL A 93 -19.26 44.58 -30.84
N ARG A 94 -19.81 43.43 -30.46
CA ARG A 94 -21.23 43.27 -30.08
C ARG A 94 -21.36 42.58 -28.71
N LEU A 95 -22.23 43.13 -27.86
CA LEU A 95 -22.61 42.53 -26.59
C LEU A 95 -23.78 41.56 -26.80
N PHE A 96 -23.67 40.38 -26.19
CA PHE A 96 -24.73 39.39 -26.09
C PHE A 96 -25.03 39.12 -24.62
N VAL A 97 -26.32 39.12 -24.27
CA VAL A 97 -26.81 38.78 -22.92
C VAL A 97 -27.26 37.31 -22.88
N GLU A 98 -27.66 36.77 -24.03
CA GLU A 98 -28.02 35.37 -24.25
C GLU A 98 -27.07 34.73 -25.27
N ILE A 99 -26.96 33.41 -25.24
CA ILE A 99 -26.07 32.66 -26.14
C ILE A 99 -26.52 32.91 -27.60
N PRO A 100 -25.65 33.47 -28.47
CA PRO A 100 -26.01 33.72 -29.86
C PRO A 100 -26.19 32.39 -30.61
N THR A 101 -27.13 32.36 -31.56
CA THR A 101 -27.37 31.19 -32.44
C THR A 101 -26.43 31.14 -33.65
N ASP A 102 -25.72 32.22 -33.92
CA ASP A 102 -24.74 32.32 -35.00
C ASP A 102 -23.53 31.41 -34.74
N SER A 103 -22.93 30.91 -35.82
CA SER A 103 -21.64 30.21 -35.79
C SER A 103 -20.48 31.21 -35.78
N TRP A 104 -19.46 30.95 -34.95
CA TRP A 104 -18.28 31.79 -34.74
C TRP A 104 -17.01 31.03 -35.11
N ASP A 105 -16.05 31.68 -35.76
CA ASP A 105 -14.78 31.05 -36.13
C ASP A 105 -14.00 30.56 -34.91
N MET A 106 -14.05 31.30 -33.81
CA MET A 106 -13.48 30.89 -32.53
C MET A 106 -14.41 31.24 -31.37
N VAL A 107 -14.61 30.30 -30.46
CA VAL A 107 -15.23 30.54 -29.15
C VAL A 107 -14.15 30.47 -28.09
N CYS A 108 -14.01 31.51 -27.26
CA CYS A 108 -12.98 31.59 -26.25
C CYS A 108 -13.56 31.79 -24.85
N VAL A 109 -13.10 30.96 -23.90
CA VAL A 109 -13.42 31.07 -22.48
C VAL A 109 -12.13 31.38 -21.72
N PRO A 110 -11.89 32.64 -21.32
CA PRO A 110 -10.63 33.05 -20.72
C PRO A 110 -10.38 32.40 -19.36
N ASP A 111 -11.27 32.56 -18.36
CA ASP A 111 -10.96 32.09 -17.00
C ASP A 111 -12.11 31.34 -16.31
N GLY A 112 -13.24 31.12 -16.98
CA GLY A 112 -14.45 30.64 -16.31
C GLY A 112 -14.49 29.13 -15.99
N LEU A 113 -13.81 28.28 -16.78
CA LEU A 113 -13.93 26.82 -16.64
C LEU A 113 -13.16 26.24 -15.46
N ILE A 114 -12.11 26.91 -15.00
CA ILE A 114 -11.25 26.43 -13.89
C ILE A 114 -11.99 26.38 -12.53
N PHE A 115 -13.17 27.00 -12.43
CA PHE A 115 -14.01 27.01 -11.22
C PHE A 115 -15.07 25.90 -11.20
N LEU A 116 -15.21 25.15 -12.29
CA LEU A 116 -16.22 24.11 -12.45
C LEU A 116 -15.60 22.73 -12.24
N SER A 117 -16.32 21.79 -11.62
CA SER A 117 -15.88 20.38 -11.52
C SER A 117 -15.61 19.75 -12.90
N GLU A 118 -14.85 18.65 -12.96
CA GLU A 118 -14.54 17.97 -14.23
C GLU A 118 -15.80 17.62 -15.05
N GLU A 119 -16.88 17.21 -14.38
CA GLU A 119 -18.18 16.93 -15.01
C GLU A 119 -18.82 18.21 -15.54
N GLU A 120 -18.85 19.28 -14.75
CA GLU A 120 -19.38 20.59 -15.18
C GLU A 120 -18.55 21.22 -16.31
N GLN A 121 -17.23 21.06 -16.31
CA GLN A 121 -16.34 21.46 -17.41
C GLN A 121 -16.68 20.69 -18.68
N THR A 122 -16.89 19.37 -18.57
CA THR A 122 -17.24 18.53 -19.71
C THR A 122 -18.54 18.99 -20.36
N GLU A 123 -19.58 19.25 -19.55
CA GLU A 123 -20.87 19.72 -20.04
C GLU A 123 -20.80 21.14 -20.63
N ALA A 124 -20.04 22.04 -20.01
CA ALA A 124 -19.76 23.38 -20.53
C ALA A 124 -19.10 23.33 -21.92
N LEU A 125 -18.09 22.48 -22.08
CA LEU A 125 -17.37 22.31 -23.35
C LEU A 125 -18.26 21.71 -24.44
N LYS A 126 -19.11 20.73 -24.11
CA LYS A 126 -20.11 20.18 -25.05
C LYS A 126 -21.13 21.22 -25.51
N ALA A 127 -21.51 22.15 -24.63
CA ALA A 127 -22.46 23.21 -24.97
C ALA A 127 -21.86 24.32 -25.85
N LEU A 128 -20.57 24.64 -25.65
CA LEU A 128 -19.87 25.67 -26.42
C LEU A 128 -19.36 25.18 -27.77
N LYS A 129 -18.99 23.90 -27.88
CA LYS A 129 -18.44 23.29 -29.10
C LYS A 129 -19.29 23.57 -30.36
N PRO A 130 -20.63 23.46 -30.36
CA PRO A 130 -21.46 23.73 -31.54
C PRO A 130 -21.44 25.18 -32.02
N LEU A 131 -21.05 26.14 -31.16
CA LEU A 131 -20.96 27.55 -31.51
C LEU A 131 -19.66 27.90 -32.25
N ALA A 132 -18.64 27.06 -32.14
CA ALA A 132 -17.35 27.22 -32.81
C ALA A 132 -17.34 26.47 -34.15
N SER A 133 -16.95 27.13 -35.24
CA SER A 133 -16.79 26.50 -36.56
C SER A 133 -15.36 26.03 -36.83
N ARG A 134 -14.35 26.62 -36.17
CA ARG A 134 -12.94 26.22 -36.33
C ARG A 134 -12.27 25.87 -35.00
N TYR A 135 -12.33 26.77 -34.01
CA TYR A 135 -11.56 26.61 -32.77
C TYR A 135 -12.36 26.88 -31.49
N LEU A 136 -12.12 26.07 -30.46
CA LEU A 136 -12.47 26.38 -29.09
C LEU A 136 -11.18 26.72 -28.32
N ALA A 137 -11.14 27.89 -27.69
CA ALA A 137 -9.98 28.39 -26.97
C ALA A 137 -10.28 28.53 -25.47
N ILE A 138 -9.43 27.99 -24.61
CA ILE A 138 -9.61 28.02 -23.15
C ILE A 138 -8.38 28.64 -22.53
N GLY A 139 -8.55 29.73 -21.81
CA GLY A 139 -7.49 30.28 -20.97
C GLY A 139 -7.39 29.49 -19.66
N ALA A 140 -6.17 29.19 -19.24
CA ALA A 140 -5.92 28.56 -17.96
C ALA A 140 -4.54 28.96 -17.41
N PRO A 141 -4.44 29.43 -16.16
CA PRO A 141 -3.14 29.56 -15.51
C PRO A 141 -2.53 28.16 -15.30
N ASN A 142 -1.22 28.01 -15.51
CA ASN A 142 -0.56 26.75 -15.16
C ASN A 142 -0.42 26.57 -13.64
N SER A 143 -0.15 25.35 -13.19
CA SER A 143 0.11 25.08 -11.75
C SER A 143 1.29 25.88 -11.19
N GLY A 144 2.21 26.34 -12.04
CA GLY A 144 3.34 27.20 -11.68
C GLY A 144 3.03 28.70 -11.63
N ASN A 145 1.78 29.09 -11.85
CA ASN A 145 1.31 30.47 -11.80
C ASN A 145 0.83 30.82 -10.38
N TYR A 146 1.75 30.73 -9.42
CA TYR A 146 1.47 30.90 -8.00
C TYR A 146 1.02 32.31 -7.62
N TRP A 147 1.35 33.35 -8.39
CA TRP A 147 0.86 34.71 -8.15
C TRP A 147 -0.61 34.88 -8.50
N TYR A 148 -1.14 34.16 -9.50
CA TYR A 148 -2.58 34.09 -9.77
C TYR A 148 -3.31 33.55 -8.55
N TRP A 149 -2.77 32.48 -7.94
CA TRP A 149 -3.30 31.91 -6.71
C TRP A 149 -3.17 32.86 -5.52
N ILE A 150 -2.02 33.53 -5.33
CA ILE A 150 -1.84 34.56 -4.28
C ILE A 150 -2.91 35.66 -4.38
N TRP A 151 -3.15 36.18 -5.58
CA TRP A 151 -4.18 37.21 -5.80
C TRP A 151 -5.57 36.68 -5.47
N TYR A 152 -5.90 35.47 -5.93
CA TYR A 152 -7.21 34.86 -5.71
C TYR A 152 -7.48 34.64 -4.22
N ILE A 153 -6.47 34.14 -3.51
CA ILE A 153 -6.51 33.97 -2.05
C ILE A 153 -6.72 35.34 -1.38
N TRP A 154 -5.93 36.34 -1.78
CA TRP A 154 -6.06 37.70 -1.26
C TRP A 154 -7.47 38.26 -1.46
N THR A 155 -8.05 38.17 -2.67
CA THR A 155 -9.40 38.68 -2.92
C THR A 155 -10.48 37.90 -2.19
N SER A 156 -10.38 36.57 -2.09
CA SER A 156 -11.32 35.74 -1.32
C SER A 156 -11.35 36.09 0.17
N LEU A 157 -10.20 36.49 0.75
CA LEU A 157 -10.09 36.92 2.14
C LEU A 157 -10.84 38.24 2.41
N TYR A 158 -11.04 39.08 1.38
CA TYR A 158 -11.79 40.34 1.49
C TYR A 158 -13.21 40.28 0.92
N SER A 159 -13.56 39.26 0.13
CA SER A 159 -14.90 39.10 -0.47
C SER A 159 -15.85 38.19 0.31
N HIS A 160 -15.40 37.53 1.39
CA HIS A 160 -16.15 36.53 2.18
C HIS A 160 -16.62 35.30 1.39
N GLU A 161 -16.12 35.09 0.17
CA GLU A 161 -16.45 33.93 -0.64
C GLU A 161 -15.55 32.73 -0.29
N ALA A 162 -16.09 31.52 -0.40
CA ALA A 162 -15.33 30.29 -0.14
C ALA A 162 -14.19 30.13 -1.17
N LEU A 163 -13.00 29.75 -0.70
CA LEU A 163 -11.89 29.36 -1.57
C LEU A 163 -12.35 28.16 -2.44
N PRO A 164 -12.30 28.27 -3.78
CA PRO A 164 -12.67 27.18 -4.65
C PRO A 164 -11.64 26.06 -4.52
N LYS A 165 -12.08 24.86 -4.86
CA LYS A 165 -11.20 23.70 -4.99
C LYS A 165 -10.22 24.02 -6.13
N ALA A 166 -8.91 23.92 -5.88
CA ALA A 166 -7.92 24.04 -6.96
C ALA A 166 -8.11 22.84 -7.90
N ILE A 167 -8.72 23.07 -9.07
CA ILE A 167 -8.93 22.01 -10.06
C ILE A 167 -7.67 21.88 -10.90
N GLN A 168 -7.24 20.64 -11.14
CA GLN A 168 -5.94 20.36 -11.73
C GLN A 168 -6.04 20.42 -13.26
N GLU A 169 -4.95 20.84 -13.93
CA GLU A 169 -4.85 20.88 -15.39
C GLU A 169 -5.19 19.53 -16.04
N LYS A 170 -4.97 18.42 -15.32
CA LYS A 170 -5.37 17.06 -15.71
C LYS A 170 -6.89 16.91 -15.86
N ASP A 171 -7.67 17.60 -15.04
CA ASP A 171 -9.13 17.50 -15.00
C ASP A 171 -9.71 18.23 -16.23
N LEU A 172 -9.13 19.38 -16.61
CA LEU A 172 -9.50 20.10 -17.83
C LEU A 172 -9.13 19.32 -19.11
N ILE A 173 -7.97 18.67 -19.13
CA ILE A 173 -7.56 17.79 -20.24
C ILE A 173 -8.52 16.60 -20.35
N SER A 174 -8.89 15.99 -19.23
CA SER A 174 -9.88 14.91 -19.19
C SER A 174 -11.25 15.39 -19.69
N ALA A 175 -11.68 16.58 -19.28
CA ALA A 175 -12.93 17.17 -19.75
C ALA A 175 -12.94 17.44 -21.26
N LEU A 176 -11.84 17.95 -21.82
CA LEU A 176 -11.65 18.12 -23.27
C LEU A 176 -11.77 16.79 -24.03
N GLN A 177 -11.14 15.72 -23.51
CA GLN A 177 -11.23 14.38 -24.09
C GLN A 177 -12.66 13.83 -24.05
N ARG A 178 -13.37 14.00 -22.92
CA ARG A 178 -14.78 13.58 -22.77
C ARG A 178 -15.74 14.40 -23.65
N ALA A 179 -15.39 15.64 -23.98
CA ALA A 179 -16.11 16.47 -24.95
C ALA A 179 -15.76 16.13 -26.43
N GLY A 180 -14.89 15.14 -26.65
CA GLY A 180 -14.45 14.70 -27.97
C GLY A 180 -13.68 15.77 -28.72
N LEU A 181 -12.79 16.47 -28.03
CA LEU A 181 -11.90 17.50 -28.59
C LEU A 181 -10.44 17.06 -28.40
N GLU A 182 -9.66 17.06 -29.48
CA GLU A 182 -8.20 16.99 -29.40
C GLU A 182 -7.65 18.42 -29.27
N SER A 183 -6.65 18.64 -28.42
CA SER A 183 -6.17 19.98 -28.07
C SER A 183 -4.67 20.16 -28.29
N ALA A 184 -4.25 21.32 -28.78
CA ALA A 184 -2.86 21.77 -28.72
C ALA A 184 -2.74 23.00 -27.81
N ILE A 185 -1.60 23.17 -27.14
CA ILE A 185 -1.39 24.29 -26.22
C ILE A 185 -0.44 25.30 -26.83
N GLN A 186 -0.86 26.57 -26.80
CA GLN A 186 0.06 27.70 -26.89
C GLN A 186 0.28 28.27 -25.48
N VAL A 187 1.55 28.33 -25.09
CA VAL A 187 1.96 28.93 -23.82
C VAL A 187 2.22 30.41 -24.06
N PHE A 188 1.60 31.28 -23.25
CA PHE A 188 1.93 32.70 -23.18
C PHE A 188 2.45 33.03 -21.79
N LEU A 189 3.25 34.08 -21.68
CA LEU A 189 3.82 34.62 -20.43
C LEU A 189 5.02 33.87 -19.84
N GLY A 190 6.00 34.65 -19.39
CA GLY A 190 7.21 34.19 -18.72
C GLY A 190 7.54 34.96 -17.43
N GLN A 191 8.71 34.66 -16.85
CA GLN A 191 9.17 35.08 -15.52
C GLN A 191 9.09 36.59 -15.18
N LYS A 192 9.26 37.48 -16.16
CA LYS A 192 9.49 38.92 -15.94
C LYS A 192 8.33 39.64 -15.23
N LEU A 193 7.11 39.12 -15.35
CA LEU A 193 5.90 39.74 -14.80
C LEU A 193 5.75 39.56 -13.30
N THR A 194 6.32 38.49 -12.72
CA THR A 194 6.08 38.14 -11.32
C THR A 194 6.54 39.22 -10.35
N HIS A 195 7.69 39.85 -10.63
CA HIS A 195 8.22 40.94 -9.79
C HIS A 195 7.30 42.16 -9.78
N ALA A 196 6.82 42.57 -10.95
CA ALA A 196 5.90 43.70 -11.12
C ALA A 196 4.53 43.45 -10.45
N TYR A 197 4.02 42.21 -10.50
CA TYR A 197 2.72 41.85 -9.93
C TYR A 197 2.70 41.87 -8.40
N VAL A 198 3.66 41.21 -7.75
CA VAL A 198 3.73 41.15 -6.27
C VAL A 198 3.91 42.56 -5.68
N HIS A 199 4.60 43.45 -6.41
CA HIS A 199 4.78 44.85 -6.01
C HIS A 199 3.46 45.63 -6.00
N TRP A 200 2.52 45.27 -6.89
CA TRP A 200 1.25 45.98 -7.09
C TRP A 200 0.09 45.50 -6.19
N LEU A 201 0.26 44.39 -5.45
CA LEU A 201 -0.71 43.93 -4.46
C LEU A 201 -0.79 44.92 -3.27
N TYR A 202 -1.68 45.90 -3.41
CA TYR A 202 -1.93 46.95 -2.43
C TYR A 202 -2.41 46.36 -1.09
N GLY A 203 -1.82 46.80 0.02
CA GLY A 203 -2.17 46.34 1.38
C GLY A 203 -1.41 45.10 1.87
N MET A 204 -0.64 44.42 1.02
CA MET A 204 0.19 43.29 1.44
C MET A 204 1.41 43.77 2.24
N GLN A 205 1.64 43.20 3.43
CA GLN A 205 2.82 43.51 4.25
C GLN A 205 4.12 43.21 3.50
N GLU A 206 5.12 44.07 3.69
CA GLU A 206 6.41 43.98 3.00
C GLU A 206 7.14 42.65 3.28
N SER A 207 7.02 42.13 4.50
CA SER A 207 7.60 40.82 4.88
C SER A 207 7.04 39.65 4.07
N LEU A 208 5.72 39.66 3.78
CA LEU A 208 5.08 38.63 2.96
C LEU A 208 5.49 38.77 1.48
N ARG A 209 5.62 40.00 0.97
CA ARG A 209 6.17 40.24 -0.38
C ARG A 209 7.59 39.69 -0.50
N GLN A 210 8.43 39.91 0.50
CA GLN A 210 9.80 39.38 0.51
C GLN A 210 9.84 37.85 0.53
N ILE A 211 8.93 37.18 1.25
CA ILE A 211 8.81 35.72 1.23
C ILE A 211 8.42 35.22 -0.17
N ILE A 212 7.44 35.87 -0.81
CA ILE A 212 7.02 35.52 -2.17
C ILE A 212 8.17 35.72 -3.17
N TYR A 213 8.94 36.81 -3.05
CA TYR A 213 10.12 37.05 -3.88
C TYR A 213 11.26 36.07 -3.63
N GLN A 214 11.51 35.69 -2.37
CA GLN A 214 12.50 34.68 -2.02
C GLN A 214 12.10 33.31 -2.57
N ALA A 215 10.83 32.93 -2.44
CA ALA A 215 10.29 31.71 -3.03
C ALA A 215 10.45 31.72 -4.57
N HIS A 216 10.15 32.83 -5.24
CA HIS A 216 10.35 32.97 -6.68
C HIS A 216 11.82 32.78 -7.10
N ARG A 217 12.74 33.42 -6.37
CA ARG A 217 14.18 33.42 -6.67
C ARG A 217 14.89 32.15 -6.24
N SER A 218 14.29 31.34 -5.36
CA SER A 218 14.88 30.12 -4.79
C SER A 218 15.00 28.94 -5.77
N GLY A 219 14.44 29.04 -6.98
CA GLY A 219 14.44 27.94 -7.96
C GLY A 219 13.48 26.78 -7.61
N LEU A 220 12.64 26.92 -6.58
CA LEU A 220 11.59 25.96 -6.21
C LEU A 220 10.55 25.70 -7.33
N ILE A 221 10.45 26.64 -8.28
CA ILE A 221 9.66 26.54 -9.51
C ILE A 221 10.63 26.54 -10.70
N PRO A 222 10.59 25.53 -11.60
CA PRO A 222 11.49 25.47 -12.75
C PRO A 222 11.42 26.76 -13.56
N GLN A 223 12.59 27.34 -13.85
CA GLN A 223 12.69 28.63 -14.53
C GLN A 223 12.03 28.63 -15.93
N GLU A 224 12.03 27.49 -16.63
CA GLU A 224 11.45 27.32 -17.96
C GLU A 224 9.92 27.13 -17.95
N GLU A 225 9.30 26.88 -16.78
CA GLU A 225 7.84 26.70 -16.61
C GLU A 225 7.16 27.85 -15.86
N GLY A 226 7.94 28.89 -15.50
CA GLY A 226 7.52 29.93 -14.57
C GLY A 226 6.42 30.84 -15.11
N ALA A 227 5.32 30.96 -14.33
CA ALA A 227 4.32 32.02 -14.47
C ALA A 227 3.64 32.15 -15.84
N ALA A 228 3.20 31.03 -16.44
CA ALA A 228 2.54 31.06 -17.74
C ALA A 228 1.01 31.12 -17.63
N TYR A 229 0.39 32.00 -18.43
CA TYR A 229 -1.03 31.93 -18.76
C TYR A 229 -1.15 31.21 -20.10
N ARG A 230 -1.84 30.07 -20.10
CA ARG A 230 -1.91 29.21 -21.28
C ARG A 230 -3.23 29.46 -22.00
N LEU A 231 -3.17 29.51 -23.32
CA LEU A 231 -4.35 29.43 -24.16
C LEU A 231 -4.35 28.08 -24.85
N ILE A 232 -5.22 27.19 -24.37
CA ILE A 232 -5.43 25.86 -24.92
C ILE A 232 -6.35 26.03 -26.12
N VAL A 233 -5.90 25.64 -27.31
CA VAL A 233 -6.70 25.76 -28.55
C VAL A 233 -7.03 24.36 -29.06
N ALA A 234 -8.32 24.07 -29.14
CA ALA A 234 -8.86 22.81 -29.62
C ALA A 234 -9.57 23.02 -30.97
N PRO A 235 -9.07 22.42 -32.07
CA PRO A 235 -9.82 22.38 -33.32
C PRO A 235 -11.10 21.57 -33.15
N VAL A 236 -12.22 22.09 -33.64
CA VAL A 236 -13.52 21.40 -33.53
C VAL A 236 -13.76 20.39 -34.66
N ASN A 237 -13.07 20.55 -35.80
CA ASN A 237 -13.27 19.77 -37.03
C ASN A 237 -11.92 19.34 -37.63
N GLU A 238 -11.87 18.21 -38.35
CA GLU A 238 -10.64 17.67 -38.98
C GLU A 238 -9.99 18.63 -40.00
N SER A 239 -10.76 19.54 -40.59
CA SER A 239 -10.27 20.56 -41.55
C SER A 239 -9.61 21.78 -40.89
N SER A 240 -9.66 21.89 -39.55
CA SER A 240 -9.12 23.02 -38.78
C SER A 240 -7.74 22.69 -38.18
N LEU A 241 -6.86 22.07 -38.96
CA LEU A 241 -5.50 21.77 -38.51
C LEU A 241 -4.76 23.07 -38.17
N LEU A 242 -4.11 23.10 -37.00
CA LEU A 242 -3.29 24.23 -36.61
C LEU A 242 -2.12 24.41 -37.60
N PRO A 243 -1.71 25.66 -37.92
CA PRO A 243 -0.60 25.90 -38.83
C PRO A 243 0.68 25.19 -38.37
N ASP A 244 1.45 24.64 -39.31
CA ASP A 244 2.71 23.94 -39.05
C ASP A 244 3.74 24.93 -38.48
N ALA A 245 3.89 24.97 -37.14
CA ALA A 245 4.75 25.95 -36.49
C ALA A 245 5.74 25.30 -35.53
N GLY A 246 6.60 24.43 -36.08
CA GLY A 246 7.89 24.05 -35.48
C GLY A 246 7.90 23.76 -33.97
N LYS A 247 9.00 24.11 -33.28
CA LYS A 247 9.22 23.86 -31.84
C LYS A 247 8.33 24.67 -30.88
N THR A 248 7.42 25.50 -31.40
CA THR A 248 6.60 26.43 -30.60
C THR A 248 5.29 25.82 -30.10
N TRP A 249 4.81 24.74 -30.70
CA TRP A 249 3.64 24.00 -30.23
C TRP A 249 4.07 22.80 -29.39
N GLN A 250 3.40 22.59 -28.27
CA GLN A 250 3.60 21.41 -27.45
C GLN A 250 2.31 20.58 -27.44
N THR A 251 2.41 19.30 -27.83
CA THR A 251 1.31 18.35 -27.71
C THR A 251 1.14 17.99 -26.24
N VAL A 252 -0.06 18.17 -25.71
CA VAL A 252 -0.37 17.85 -24.32
C VAL A 252 -0.35 16.34 -24.14
N SER A 253 0.60 15.82 -23.37
CA SER A 253 0.59 14.41 -22.98
C SER A 253 0.30 14.28 -21.48
N SER A 254 -0.25 13.14 -21.05
CA SER A 254 -0.50 12.83 -19.64
C SER A 254 0.75 12.89 -18.75
N GLN A 255 1.96 12.97 -19.32
CA GLN A 255 3.22 13.10 -18.58
C GLN A 255 3.42 14.49 -17.96
N TRP A 256 2.58 15.48 -18.27
CA TRP A 256 2.71 16.85 -17.75
C TRP A 256 2.20 17.00 -16.31
N ALA A 257 1.49 15.99 -15.79
CA ALA A 257 0.83 16.04 -14.48
C ALA A 257 1.76 15.72 -13.28
N ASP A 258 2.92 15.09 -13.49
CA ASP A 258 3.56 14.35 -12.39
C ASP A 258 4.86 14.92 -11.81
N ALA A 259 5.48 15.95 -12.41
CA ALA A 259 6.81 16.40 -11.95
C ALA A 259 6.85 17.66 -11.06
N GLY A 260 5.74 18.40 -10.94
CA GLY A 260 5.73 19.71 -10.24
C GLY A 260 4.75 19.84 -9.07
N LEU A 261 3.90 18.84 -8.81
CA LEU A 261 2.72 19.00 -7.95
C LEU A 261 3.04 19.15 -6.46
N ILE A 262 4.14 18.56 -5.98
CA ILE A 262 4.47 18.49 -4.54
C ILE A 262 5.04 19.83 -4.02
N SER A 263 5.78 20.61 -4.83
CA SER A 263 6.33 21.91 -4.38
C SER A 263 5.32 23.05 -4.49
N LYS A 264 4.37 22.96 -5.43
CA LYS A 264 3.40 24.02 -5.75
C LYS A 264 2.23 24.05 -4.77
N ASN A 265 1.70 22.89 -4.36
CA ASN A 265 0.67 22.81 -3.33
C ASN A 265 1.22 23.23 -1.97
N ALA A 266 2.43 22.80 -1.61
CA ALA A 266 3.05 23.22 -0.35
C ALA A 266 3.31 24.74 -0.25
N LEU A 267 3.70 25.39 -1.35
CA LEU A 267 3.89 26.84 -1.38
C LEU A 267 2.56 27.59 -1.38
N ALA A 268 1.58 27.11 -2.15
CA ALA A 268 0.23 27.68 -2.15
C ALA A 268 -0.43 27.51 -0.77
N ASP A 269 -0.34 26.33 -0.16
CA ASP A 269 -0.84 26.04 1.18
C ASP A 269 -0.11 26.88 2.24
N ALA A 270 1.21 27.03 2.16
CA ALA A 270 1.98 27.89 3.06
C ALA A 270 1.61 29.37 2.92
N ILE A 271 1.31 29.84 1.70
CA ILE A 271 0.84 31.20 1.43
C ILE A 271 -0.62 31.39 1.85
N VAL A 272 -1.50 30.40 1.64
CA VAL A 272 -2.89 30.37 2.14
C VAL A 272 -2.88 30.43 3.65
N LEU A 273 -2.03 29.64 4.31
CA LEU A 273 -1.80 29.73 5.73
C LEU A 273 -1.30 31.14 6.07
N ALA A 274 -0.19 31.61 5.51
CA ALA A 274 0.39 32.91 5.83
C ALA A 274 -0.60 34.09 5.62
N ALA A 275 -1.44 34.04 4.59
CA ALA A 275 -2.46 35.05 4.29
C ALA A 275 -3.69 34.94 5.22
N ARG A 276 -4.14 33.72 5.56
CA ARG A 276 -5.16 33.50 6.62
C ARG A 276 -4.65 33.95 7.99
N TYR A 277 -3.35 33.78 8.24
CA TYR A 277 -2.67 34.18 9.47
C TYR A 277 -2.17 35.62 9.47
N GLN A 278 -2.34 36.38 8.38
CA GLN A 278 -2.03 37.81 8.35
C GLN A 278 -2.93 38.66 9.26
N ALA A 279 -3.92 38.03 9.90
CA ALA A 279 -4.63 38.58 11.04
C ALA A 279 -3.84 38.52 12.37
N GLN A 280 -2.70 37.80 12.46
CA GLN A 280 -1.97 37.57 13.72
C GLN A 280 -0.43 37.46 13.58
N SER A 281 0.28 38.51 14.04
CA SER A 281 1.66 38.56 14.56
C SER A 281 2.89 38.28 13.64
N ALA A 282 3.96 39.06 13.88
CA ALA A 282 5.23 39.04 13.13
C ALA A 282 6.13 37.80 13.39
N GLN A 283 5.91 37.08 14.50
CA GLN A 283 6.77 35.95 14.91
C GLN A 283 6.54 34.70 14.04
N GLN A 284 5.34 34.54 13.48
CA GLN A 284 4.98 33.42 12.60
C GLN A 284 5.57 33.57 11.18
N ILE A 285 5.80 34.81 10.76
CA ILE A 285 6.50 35.13 9.49
C ILE A 285 7.97 34.69 9.56
N GLN A 286 8.60 34.80 10.73
CA GLN A 286 9.99 34.37 10.92
C GLN A 286 10.13 32.84 10.84
N THR A 287 9.18 32.09 11.39
CA THR A 287 9.13 30.61 11.26
C THR A 287 9.00 30.17 9.81
N LEU A 288 8.17 30.85 9.01
CA LEU A 288 8.03 30.58 7.58
C LEU A 288 9.31 30.92 6.78
N GLN A 289 10.02 31.99 7.14
CA GLN A 289 11.31 32.32 6.54
C GLN A 289 12.36 31.24 6.81
N GLU A 290 12.40 30.70 8.03
CA GLU A 290 13.30 29.61 8.41
C GLU A 290 12.97 28.31 7.67
N GLU A 291 11.68 28.00 7.49
CA GLU A 291 11.21 26.82 6.77
C GLU A 291 11.52 26.89 5.27
N VAL A 292 11.33 28.05 4.63
CA VAL A 292 11.72 28.27 3.24
C VAL A 292 13.24 28.13 3.06
N GLN A 293 14.04 28.74 3.95
CA GLN A 293 15.50 28.62 3.91
C GLN A 293 15.99 27.17 4.13
N TYR A 294 15.32 26.41 4.98
CA TYR A 294 15.60 24.98 5.17
C TYR A 294 15.29 24.17 3.90
N LEU A 295 14.13 24.40 3.28
CA LEU A 295 13.73 23.73 2.04
C LEU A 295 14.65 24.09 0.87
N THR A 296 15.10 25.35 0.77
CA THR A 296 16.08 25.78 -0.26
C THR A 296 17.42 25.05 -0.12
N ARG A 297 17.96 24.94 1.11
CA ARG A 297 19.22 24.21 1.37
C ARG A 297 19.11 22.73 1.01
N LYS A 298 18.00 22.10 1.37
CA LYS A 298 17.72 20.69 1.07
C LYS A 298 17.56 20.41 -0.43
N ASN A 299 16.96 21.34 -1.18
CA ASN A 299 16.82 21.21 -2.63
C ASN A 299 18.15 21.43 -3.37
N GLN A 300 19.00 22.35 -2.91
CA GLN A 300 20.34 22.52 -3.48
C GLN A 300 21.17 21.23 -3.32
N GLN A 301 21.07 20.59 -2.15
CA GLN A 301 21.70 19.30 -1.89
C GLN A 301 21.19 18.18 -2.82
N LEU A 302 19.87 18.13 -3.06
CA LEU A 302 19.25 17.23 -4.04
C LEU A 302 19.67 17.54 -5.48
N LEU A 303 19.84 18.80 -5.86
CA LEU A 303 20.35 19.20 -7.18
C LEU A 303 21.80 18.77 -7.37
N ASP A 304 22.62 18.90 -6.33
CA ASP A 304 24.02 18.47 -6.34
C ASP A 304 24.13 16.93 -6.41
N GLU A 305 23.22 16.21 -5.78
CA GLU A 305 23.07 14.76 -5.89
C GLU A 305 22.54 14.32 -7.26
N MET A 306 21.57 15.04 -7.83
CA MET A 306 21.06 14.81 -9.19
C MET A 306 22.12 15.11 -10.26
N THR A 307 22.98 16.09 -10.04
CA THR A 307 24.10 16.42 -10.93
C THR A 307 25.17 15.33 -10.86
N ARG A 308 25.46 14.81 -9.67
CA ARG A 308 26.31 13.61 -9.49
C ARG A 308 25.71 12.37 -10.14
N PHE A 309 24.39 12.17 -10.01
CA PHE A 309 23.67 11.08 -10.66
C PHE A 309 23.69 11.21 -12.19
N ARG A 310 23.49 12.43 -12.74
CA ARG A 310 23.58 12.73 -14.18
C ARG A 310 24.96 12.42 -14.79
N ASN A 311 26.01 12.52 -13.99
CA ASN A 311 27.37 12.21 -14.42
C ASN A 311 27.76 10.74 -14.18
N SER A 312 26.84 9.90 -13.70
CA SER A 312 27.09 8.48 -13.42
C SER A 312 26.81 7.57 -14.64
N PRO A 313 27.44 6.38 -14.70
CA PRO A 313 27.13 5.36 -15.71
C PRO A 313 25.65 4.94 -15.72
N ALA A 314 24.98 5.00 -14.56
CA ALA A 314 23.55 4.72 -14.42
C ALA A 314 22.67 5.71 -15.19
N TRP A 315 23.08 6.98 -15.29
CA TRP A 315 22.36 7.98 -16.08
C TRP A 315 22.58 7.83 -17.59
N LEU A 316 23.76 7.35 -18.02
CA LEU A 316 23.99 6.96 -19.42
C LEU A 316 23.06 5.81 -19.83
N GLY A 317 22.86 4.81 -18.95
CA GLY A 317 21.88 3.75 -19.14
C GLY A 317 20.43 4.27 -19.21
N TYR A 318 20.08 5.21 -18.32
CA TYR A 318 18.77 5.88 -18.31
C TYR A 318 18.54 6.74 -19.57
N ARG A 319 19.56 7.44 -20.07
CA ARG A 319 19.46 8.29 -21.27
C ARG A 319 19.38 7.46 -22.55
N LEU A 320 20.03 6.30 -22.58
CA LEU A 320 19.88 5.31 -23.66
C LEU A 320 18.46 4.73 -23.66
N PHE A 321 17.91 4.43 -22.47
CA PHE A 321 16.52 4.04 -22.28
C PHE A 321 15.53 5.13 -22.74
N GLU A 322 15.75 6.40 -22.40
CA GLU A 322 14.91 7.53 -22.85
C GLU A 322 15.02 7.80 -24.35
N LYS A 323 16.21 7.66 -24.97
CA LYS A 323 16.35 7.76 -26.43
C LYS A 323 15.59 6.66 -27.17
N VAL A 324 15.61 5.44 -26.63
CA VAL A 324 14.82 4.31 -27.16
C VAL A 324 13.32 4.56 -26.93
N ARG A 325 12.93 5.12 -25.79
CA ARG A 325 11.54 5.51 -25.48
C ARG A 325 11.02 6.60 -26.43
N GLN A 326 11.83 7.63 -26.71
CA GLN A 326 11.49 8.76 -27.57
C GLN A 326 11.41 8.39 -29.05
N ALA A 327 12.23 7.45 -29.52
CA ALA A 327 12.15 6.93 -30.89
C ALA A 327 10.88 6.10 -31.16
N ILE A 328 10.15 5.69 -30.11
CA ILE A 328 9.00 4.77 -30.17
C ILE A 328 7.65 5.50 -29.94
N LEU A 329 7.64 6.77 -29.55
CA LEU A 329 6.42 7.50 -29.16
C LEU A 329 6.28 8.85 -29.90
N PRO A 330 6.17 8.81 -31.24
CA PRO A 330 5.05 9.53 -31.85
C PRO A 330 4.51 8.74 -33.06
N SER A 331 3.72 7.71 -32.79
CA SER A 331 2.65 7.22 -33.69
C SER A 331 2.03 5.99 -33.05
N GLY A 332 0.70 6.01 -32.87
CA GLY A 332 -0.11 4.83 -32.52
C GLY A 332 -0.13 3.74 -33.60
N GLY A 333 0.99 3.51 -34.28
CA GLY A 333 1.14 2.54 -35.34
C GLY A 333 1.55 1.17 -34.80
N ARG A 334 1.30 0.14 -35.62
CA ARG A 334 1.62 -1.29 -35.47
C ARG A 334 2.83 -1.71 -34.60
N ALA A 335 3.86 -0.88 -34.39
CA ALA A 335 5.03 -1.16 -33.56
C ALA A 335 4.75 -1.32 -32.05
N VAL A 336 3.83 -0.56 -31.45
CA VAL A 336 3.46 -0.73 -30.02
C VAL A 336 2.68 -2.03 -29.81
N ARG A 337 1.84 -2.43 -30.78
CA ARG A 337 1.19 -3.74 -30.81
C ARG A 337 2.21 -4.88 -31.02
N TYR A 338 3.31 -4.63 -31.73
CA TYR A 338 4.42 -5.57 -31.93
C TYR A 338 5.34 -5.69 -30.70
N LEU A 339 5.62 -4.61 -29.99
CA LEU A 339 6.45 -4.60 -28.77
C LEU A 339 5.70 -5.09 -27.52
N ASN A 340 4.39 -4.86 -27.42
CA ASN A 340 3.53 -5.55 -26.44
C ASN A 340 3.45 -7.06 -26.74
N ARG A 341 3.56 -7.47 -28.01
CA ARG A 341 3.74 -8.88 -28.43
C ARG A 341 5.10 -9.47 -28.01
N LEU A 342 6.10 -8.63 -27.72
CA LEU A 342 7.47 -9.01 -27.34
C LEU A 342 7.80 -8.88 -25.83
N GLY A 343 6.87 -8.40 -24.99
CA GLY A 343 6.95 -8.52 -23.52
C GLY A 343 7.93 -7.61 -22.74
N TRP A 344 8.44 -6.54 -23.35
CA TRP A 344 9.52 -5.71 -22.79
C TRP A 344 9.14 -4.78 -21.61
N VAL A 345 7.97 -4.13 -21.63
CA VAL A 345 7.48 -3.30 -20.49
C VAL A 345 7.25 -4.15 -19.24
N ARG A 346 6.81 -5.39 -19.45
CA ARG A 346 6.66 -6.42 -18.42
C ARG A 346 8.01 -6.92 -17.88
N LYS A 347 9.13 -6.75 -18.60
CA LYS A 347 10.49 -7.06 -18.14
C LYS A 347 11.06 -5.96 -17.23
N VAL A 348 10.78 -4.67 -17.49
CA VAL A 348 11.29 -3.54 -16.68
C VAL A 348 10.56 -3.42 -15.34
N ARG A 349 9.22 -3.56 -15.31
CA ARG A 349 8.48 -3.70 -14.04
C ARG A 349 8.93 -4.93 -13.23
N ARG A 350 9.24 -6.05 -13.91
CA ARG A 350 9.87 -7.22 -13.29
C ARG A 350 11.27 -6.90 -12.76
N PHE A 351 12.04 -6.02 -13.38
CA PHE A 351 13.40 -5.66 -12.94
C PHE A 351 13.40 -4.86 -11.64
N ILE A 352 12.56 -3.83 -11.49
CA ILE A 352 12.45 -3.06 -10.23
C ILE A 352 11.77 -3.89 -9.14
N PHE A 353 10.73 -4.66 -9.49
CA PHE A 353 10.12 -5.62 -8.56
C PHE A 353 11.15 -6.64 -8.09
N ARG A 354 11.99 -7.17 -8.99
CA ARG A 354 13.09 -8.07 -8.66
C ARG A 354 14.09 -7.44 -7.71
N ASN A 355 14.40 -6.14 -7.78
CA ASN A 355 15.46 -5.57 -6.94
C ASN A 355 15.06 -5.47 -5.45
N TYR A 356 13.91 -4.87 -5.10
CA TYR A 356 13.50 -4.79 -3.67
C TYR A 356 12.96 -6.12 -3.13
N TYR A 357 12.39 -6.96 -3.98
CA TYR A 357 12.04 -8.32 -3.58
C TYR A 357 13.29 -9.17 -3.37
N ALA A 358 14.30 -9.06 -4.24
CA ALA A 358 15.58 -9.74 -4.04
C ALA A 358 16.28 -9.24 -2.79
N GLU A 359 16.32 -7.92 -2.54
CA GLU A 359 16.88 -7.37 -1.31
C GLU A 359 16.16 -7.88 -0.05
N LEU A 360 14.83 -7.97 -0.07
CA LEU A 360 14.06 -8.60 1.01
C LEU A 360 14.46 -10.06 1.21
N MET A 361 14.56 -10.81 0.11
CA MET A 361 14.96 -12.22 0.14
C MET A 361 16.39 -12.39 0.62
N ASP A 362 17.33 -11.54 0.20
CA ASP A 362 18.72 -11.55 0.67
C ASP A 362 18.81 -11.28 2.18
N ILE A 363 17.99 -10.37 2.71
CA ILE A 363 17.88 -10.14 4.15
C ILE A 363 17.30 -11.38 4.84
N LEU A 364 16.22 -11.95 4.33
CA LEU A 364 15.64 -13.18 4.88
C LEU A 364 16.65 -14.34 4.86
N HIS A 365 17.48 -14.43 3.81
CA HIS A 365 18.53 -15.43 3.65
C HIS A 365 19.67 -15.24 4.65
N ALA A 366 20.10 -14.00 4.87
CA ALA A 366 21.17 -13.68 5.82
C ALA A 366 20.78 -13.98 7.28
N HIS A 367 19.48 -14.06 7.57
CA HIS A 367 18.91 -14.26 8.91
C HIS A 367 18.15 -15.59 9.03
N GLY A 368 18.67 -16.68 8.44
CA GLY A 368 18.04 -18.01 8.47
C GLY A 368 17.95 -18.69 9.84
N ASP A 369 18.60 -18.13 10.88
CA ASP A 369 18.60 -18.61 12.27
C ASP A 369 17.51 -17.95 13.16
N VAL A 370 16.76 -16.99 12.63
CA VAL A 370 15.76 -16.23 13.41
C VAL A 370 14.53 -17.08 13.73
N LYS A 371 13.89 -16.77 14.87
CA LYS A 371 12.68 -17.48 15.32
C LYS A 371 11.55 -17.32 14.32
N GLY A 372 11.38 -16.11 13.76
CA GLY A 372 10.42 -15.78 12.70
C GLY A 372 10.50 -14.32 12.29
N VAL A 373 9.56 -13.89 11.43
CA VAL A 373 9.48 -12.52 10.92
C VAL A 373 8.32 -11.77 11.57
N ILE A 374 8.61 -10.59 12.11
CA ILE A 374 7.62 -9.64 12.63
C ILE A 374 7.60 -8.40 11.75
N VAL A 375 6.40 -8.00 11.32
CA VAL A 375 6.20 -6.78 10.53
C VAL A 375 5.35 -5.79 11.32
N PHE A 376 5.85 -4.56 11.44
CA PHE A 376 5.10 -3.40 11.89
C PHE A 376 4.68 -2.60 10.66
N PRO A 377 3.39 -2.65 10.24
CA PRO A 377 2.89 -1.83 9.17
C PRO A 377 3.03 -0.33 9.50
N PRO A 378 2.97 0.54 8.47
CA PRO A 378 3.06 1.99 8.68
C PRO A 378 2.13 2.47 9.80
N SER A 379 2.73 3.16 10.78
CA SER A 379 2.04 3.74 11.95
C SER A 379 2.67 5.08 12.31
N ILE A 380 3.67 5.07 13.18
CA ILE A 380 4.47 6.25 13.54
C ILE A 380 5.88 6.13 12.96
N GLU A 381 6.48 7.25 12.56
CA GLU A 381 7.84 7.24 12.04
C GLU A 381 8.88 6.88 13.11
N TRP A 382 10.03 6.37 12.70
CA TRP A 382 11.08 5.97 13.67
C TRP A 382 11.66 7.15 14.44
N LYS A 383 11.86 8.28 13.77
CA LYS A 383 12.39 9.53 14.35
C LYS A 383 11.26 10.48 14.79
N ALA A 384 10.12 9.92 15.21
CA ALA A 384 8.97 10.71 15.61
C ALA A 384 9.33 11.63 16.79
N THR A 385 8.64 12.76 16.89
CA THR A 385 8.80 13.72 18.01
C THR A 385 8.70 13.06 19.38
N LEU A 386 7.92 11.98 19.49
CA LEU A 386 7.83 11.15 20.69
C LEU A 386 8.20 9.72 20.30
N TYR A 387 9.18 9.15 21.01
CA TYR A 387 9.52 7.74 20.91
C TYR A 387 8.53 6.93 21.76
N GLN A 388 7.91 5.91 21.18
CA GLN A 388 6.69 5.31 21.70
C GLN A 388 6.77 3.78 21.69
N ARG A 389 5.69 3.14 22.17
CA ARG A 389 5.52 1.69 22.25
C ARG A 389 5.89 0.91 20.97
N PRO A 390 5.48 1.31 19.74
CA PRO A 390 5.82 0.56 18.53
C PRO A 390 7.32 0.40 18.31
N GLN A 391 8.10 1.47 18.48
CA GLN A 391 9.55 1.41 18.27
C GLN A 391 10.24 0.56 19.35
N HIS A 392 9.77 0.65 20.59
CA HIS A 392 10.29 -0.16 21.69
C HIS A 392 10.01 -1.65 21.53
N LEU A 393 8.78 -2.02 21.13
CA LEU A 393 8.43 -3.41 20.87
C LEU A 393 9.22 -3.97 19.69
N ALA A 394 9.43 -3.20 18.63
CA ALA A 394 10.26 -3.62 17.50
C ALA A 394 11.70 -3.97 17.93
N LEU A 395 12.32 -3.15 18.78
CA LEU A 395 13.64 -3.46 19.38
C LEU A 395 13.60 -4.69 20.28
N ALA A 396 12.57 -4.82 21.11
CA ALA A 396 12.43 -5.94 22.04
C ALA A 396 12.27 -7.28 21.29
N PHE A 397 11.42 -7.33 20.26
CA PHE A 397 11.28 -8.51 19.42
C PHE A 397 12.58 -8.90 18.70
N ALA A 398 13.32 -7.91 18.18
CA ALA A 398 14.62 -8.16 17.56
C ALA A 398 15.65 -8.75 18.55
N ARG A 399 15.70 -8.21 19.77
CA ARG A 399 16.52 -8.74 20.88
C ARG A 399 16.13 -10.17 21.28
N GLU A 400 14.84 -10.51 21.16
CA GLU A 400 14.31 -11.86 21.42
C GLU A 400 14.52 -12.85 20.25
N GLY A 401 15.24 -12.45 19.19
CA GLY A 401 15.65 -13.33 18.10
C GLY A 401 14.69 -13.40 16.91
N TYR A 402 13.80 -12.42 16.77
CA TYR A 402 12.98 -12.26 15.58
C TYR A 402 13.65 -11.33 14.56
N LEU A 403 13.38 -11.55 13.27
CA LEU A 403 13.67 -10.57 12.23
C LEU A 403 12.51 -9.58 12.15
N VAL A 404 12.78 -8.30 12.35
CA VAL A 404 11.76 -7.26 12.46
C VAL A 404 11.87 -6.26 11.32
N PHE A 405 10.75 -6.05 10.62
CA PHE A 405 10.60 -5.00 9.63
C PHE A 405 9.66 -3.91 10.16
N TYR A 406 10.20 -2.70 10.32
CA TYR A 406 9.45 -1.53 10.74
C TYR A 406 9.19 -0.62 9.54
N CYS A 407 7.95 -0.66 9.02
CA CYS A 407 7.55 0.07 7.83
C CYS A 407 7.29 1.56 8.16
N GLN A 408 7.99 2.46 7.50
CA GLN A 408 7.84 3.91 7.66
C GLN A 408 6.58 4.42 6.95
N PRO A 409 5.84 5.38 7.53
CA PRO A 409 4.77 6.10 6.84
C PRO A 409 5.22 6.82 5.56
N GLU A 410 4.30 7.00 4.61
CA GLU A 410 4.61 7.59 3.29
C GLU A 410 5.18 9.01 3.38
N TYR A 411 4.73 9.79 4.36
CA TYR A 411 5.15 11.18 4.59
C TYR A 411 6.62 11.32 5.01
N VAL A 412 7.26 10.23 5.47
CA VAL A 412 8.66 10.22 5.88
C VAL A 412 9.56 10.29 4.64
N ARG A 413 10.43 11.30 4.54
CA ARG A 413 11.39 11.43 3.43
C ARG A 413 12.66 10.59 3.71
N SER A 414 12.60 9.29 3.43
CA SER A 414 13.76 8.37 3.43
C SER A 414 13.90 7.63 2.10
N SER A 415 15.10 7.15 1.80
CA SER A 415 15.36 6.33 0.60
C SER A 415 14.55 5.02 0.66
N PRO A 416 13.89 4.61 -0.43
CA PRO A 416 13.28 3.29 -0.52
C PRO A 416 14.36 2.20 -0.39
N GLY A 417 14.00 1.04 0.17
CA GLY A 417 14.91 -0.05 0.52
C GLY A 417 14.78 -0.47 1.98
N TYR A 418 15.65 -1.38 2.42
CA TYR A 418 15.68 -1.90 3.80
C TYR A 418 16.97 -1.47 4.49
N HIS A 419 16.83 -0.75 5.60
CA HIS A 419 17.97 -0.17 6.33
C HIS A 419 18.05 -0.77 7.72
N GLU A 420 19.08 -1.57 7.99
CA GLU A 420 19.32 -2.12 9.32
C GLU A 420 19.72 -1.01 10.29
N ILE A 421 18.99 -0.86 11.39
CA ILE A 421 19.24 0.16 12.42
C ILE A 421 19.63 -0.42 13.78
N ALA A 422 19.36 -1.71 13.96
CA ALA A 422 19.83 -2.53 15.07
C ALA A 422 19.87 -3.98 14.56
N PRO A 423 20.66 -4.88 15.18
CA PRO A 423 20.71 -6.28 14.75
C PRO A 423 19.31 -6.86 14.59
N ARG A 424 19.01 -7.39 13.40
CA ARG A 424 17.71 -8.00 13.04
C ARG A 424 16.53 -7.02 12.99
N LEU A 425 16.76 -5.71 12.96
CA LEU A 425 15.71 -4.69 12.86
C LEU A 425 15.98 -3.76 11.67
N TYR A 426 15.08 -3.81 10.69
CA TYR A 426 15.15 -3.04 9.45
C TYR A 426 14.06 -1.99 9.39
N LEU A 427 14.44 -0.74 9.12
CA LEU A 427 13.50 0.29 8.67
C LEU A 427 13.29 0.16 7.17
N THR A 428 12.05 0.23 6.73
CA THR A 428 11.75 0.12 5.29
C THR A 428 10.69 1.10 4.84
N LYS A 429 10.83 1.56 3.59
CA LYS A 429 9.83 2.38 2.88
C LYS A 429 9.37 1.72 1.57
N VAL A 430 9.61 0.43 1.43
CA VAL A 430 9.10 -0.34 0.28
C VAL A 430 7.59 -0.51 0.39
N GLU A 431 6.90 -0.63 -0.75
CA GLU A 431 5.46 -0.84 -0.76
C GLU A 431 5.07 -2.17 -0.08
N MET A 432 3.96 -2.17 0.68
CA MET A 432 3.54 -3.36 1.45
C MET A 432 3.35 -4.63 0.59
N LYS A 433 3.08 -4.50 -0.71
CA LYS A 433 2.94 -5.62 -1.65
C LYS A 433 4.13 -6.59 -1.67
N TYR A 434 5.34 -6.15 -1.30
CA TYR A 434 6.52 -7.00 -1.24
C TYR A 434 6.48 -8.00 -0.08
N PHE A 435 5.77 -7.67 1.00
CA PHE A 435 5.58 -8.53 2.17
C PHE A 435 4.57 -9.66 1.94
N LYS A 436 3.83 -9.64 0.83
CA LYS A 436 2.83 -10.66 0.49
C LYS A 436 3.41 -12.06 0.33
N ASN A 437 4.68 -12.12 -0.04
CA ASN A 437 5.40 -13.37 -0.27
C ASN A 437 6.11 -13.87 1.00
N ILE A 438 6.01 -13.16 2.13
CA ILE A 438 6.43 -13.73 3.40
C ILE A 438 5.30 -14.64 3.86
N SER A 439 5.58 -15.93 4.00
CA SER A 439 4.62 -16.88 4.54
C SER A 439 4.39 -16.67 6.02
N ARG A 440 3.13 -16.44 6.40
CA ARG A 440 2.65 -16.37 7.79
C ARG A 440 3.45 -15.44 8.71
N PRO A 441 3.74 -14.18 8.32
CA PRO A 441 4.43 -13.25 9.20
C PRO A 441 3.58 -12.95 10.42
N VAL A 442 4.22 -12.67 11.55
CA VAL A 442 3.55 -12.05 12.69
C VAL A 442 3.42 -10.56 12.38
N VAL A 443 2.22 -10.00 12.45
CA VAL A 443 1.96 -8.60 12.09
C VAL A 443 1.29 -7.86 13.23
N MET A 444 1.90 -6.75 13.64
CA MET A 444 1.41 -5.88 14.72
C MET A 444 0.46 -4.82 14.15
N PHE A 445 -0.84 -4.96 14.41
CA PHE A 445 -1.87 -4.01 13.99
C PHE A 445 -2.37 -3.14 15.15
N TYR A 446 -2.73 -1.91 14.80
CA TYR A 446 -3.35 -0.90 15.65
C TYR A 446 -4.73 -0.55 15.06
N PRO A 447 -5.60 0.19 15.79
CA PRO A 447 -6.96 0.51 15.33
C PRO A 447 -7.02 1.25 13.97
N TYR A 448 -5.93 1.91 13.57
CA TYR A 448 -5.89 2.83 12.42
C TYR A 448 -5.14 2.30 11.19
N ASN A 449 -4.64 1.05 11.18
CA ASN A 449 -3.79 0.55 10.09
C ASN A 449 -4.26 -0.79 9.48
N ARG A 450 -5.55 -1.13 9.60
CA ARG A 450 -6.17 -2.34 9.00
C ARG A 450 -6.01 -2.42 7.48
N GLU A 451 -5.95 -1.29 6.80
CA GLU A 451 -5.81 -1.17 5.34
C GLU A 451 -4.60 -1.95 4.77
N TYR A 452 -3.60 -2.28 5.59
CA TYR A 452 -2.44 -3.05 5.16
C TYR A 452 -2.61 -4.58 5.24
N LEU A 453 -3.67 -5.09 5.87
CA LEU A 453 -3.91 -6.53 6.04
C LEU A 453 -3.90 -7.33 4.71
N PRO A 454 -4.49 -6.85 3.59
CA PRO A 454 -4.50 -7.60 2.34
C PRO A 454 -3.12 -7.85 1.70
N TYR A 455 -2.07 -7.20 2.21
CA TYR A 455 -0.70 -7.37 1.72
C TYR A 455 0.07 -8.49 2.40
N PHE A 456 -0.56 -9.26 3.28
CA PHE A 456 0.06 -10.39 3.95
C PHE A 456 -0.66 -11.69 3.62
N ASN A 457 0.10 -12.77 3.46
CA ASN A 457 -0.44 -14.10 3.23
C ASN A 457 -0.54 -14.87 4.56
N GLU A 458 -1.77 -15.15 4.99
CA GLU A 458 -2.08 -15.83 6.27
C GLU A 458 -1.31 -15.28 7.50
N PRO A 459 -1.29 -13.96 7.74
CA PRO A 459 -0.52 -13.41 8.86
C PRO A 459 -1.04 -13.91 10.21
N TYR A 460 -0.13 -14.07 11.18
CA TYR A 460 -0.49 -14.13 12.59
C TYR A 460 -0.69 -12.69 13.08
N VAL A 461 -1.95 -12.27 13.20
CA VAL A 461 -2.34 -10.92 13.56
C VAL A 461 -2.32 -10.75 15.07
N ILE A 462 -1.48 -9.83 15.54
CA ILE A 462 -1.52 -9.28 16.89
C ILE A 462 -2.22 -7.93 16.80
N TYR A 463 -3.35 -7.78 17.49
CA TYR A 463 -4.05 -6.52 17.64
C TYR A 463 -3.71 -5.87 18.98
N ASP A 464 -3.02 -4.73 18.93
CA ASP A 464 -2.60 -3.94 20.08
C ASP A 464 -3.62 -2.81 20.33
N TYR A 465 -4.51 -3.00 21.31
CA TYR A 465 -5.47 -1.99 21.73
C TYR A 465 -4.80 -1.05 22.75
N ILE A 466 -4.22 0.02 22.21
CA ILE A 466 -3.26 0.86 22.94
C ILE A 466 -3.88 2.01 23.75
N ASP A 467 -5.00 2.56 23.29
CA ASP A 467 -5.71 3.72 23.88
C ASP A 467 -7.17 3.71 23.44
N GLU A 468 -8.00 4.52 24.11
CA GLU A 468 -9.38 4.80 23.68
C GLU A 468 -9.43 5.30 22.23
N LEU A 469 -10.44 4.87 21.46
CA LEU A 469 -10.48 5.12 20.02
C LEU A 469 -10.58 6.62 19.67
N GLU A 470 -11.18 7.42 20.55
CA GLU A 470 -11.37 8.86 20.44
C GLU A 470 -10.05 9.66 20.50
N VAL A 471 -8.95 9.04 20.95
CA VAL A 471 -7.64 9.69 21.05
C VAL A 471 -6.97 9.81 19.68
N PHE A 472 -7.30 8.94 18.72
CA PHE A 472 -6.66 8.93 17.41
C PHE A 472 -7.27 9.95 16.44
N SER A 473 -6.44 10.56 15.60
CA SER A 473 -6.85 11.59 14.63
C SER A 473 -7.62 11.06 13.40
N ARG A 474 -8.03 9.78 13.38
CA ARG A 474 -8.81 9.18 12.29
C ARG A 474 -10.31 9.24 12.60
N PRO A 475 -11.19 9.15 11.58
CA PRO A 475 -12.64 9.14 11.80
C PRO A 475 -13.06 8.01 12.75
N LEU A 476 -13.75 8.35 13.84
CA LEU A 476 -14.18 7.39 14.87
C LEU A 476 -14.97 6.19 14.29
N PRO A 477 -15.89 6.35 13.31
CA PRO A 477 -16.59 5.20 12.71
C PRO A 477 -15.66 4.18 12.07
N GLU A 478 -14.60 4.63 11.40
CA GLU A 478 -13.58 3.77 10.78
C GLU A 478 -12.81 2.99 11.86
N LEU A 479 -12.39 3.68 12.92
CA LEU A 479 -11.68 3.07 14.05
C LEU A 479 -12.55 2.02 14.76
N GLN A 480 -13.83 2.31 14.97
CA GLN A 480 -14.79 1.37 15.56
C GLN A 480 -15.03 0.14 14.68
N GLU A 481 -15.07 0.31 13.36
CA GLU A 481 -15.16 -0.81 12.43
C GLU A 481 -13.89 -1.68 12.50
N ASN A 482 -12.72 -1.05 12.45
CA ASN A 482 -11.44 -1.75 12.52
C ASN A 482 -11.26 -2.48 13.86
N HIS A 483 -11.62 -1.85 14.97
CA HIS A 483 -11.60 -2.46 16.30
C HIS A 483 -12.47 -3.72 16.34
N ARG A 484 -13.73 -3.64 15.89
CA ARG A 484 -14.63 -4.82 15.83
C ARG A 484 -14.10 -5.91 14.90
N PHE A 485 -13.48 -5.54 13.78
CA PHE A 485 -12.86 -6.49 12.86
C PHE A 485 -11.72 -7.24 13.55
N PHE A 486 -10.80 -6.54 14.21
CA PHE A 486 -9.66 -7.17 14.85
C PHE A 486 -10.05 -8.01 16.07
N LEU A 487 -11.02 -7.58 16.87
CA LEU A 487 -11.53 -8.42 17.95
C LEU A 487 -12.01 -9.79 17.44
N ARG A 488 -12.63 -9.84 16.25
CA ARG A 488 -13.13 -11.10 15.66
C ARG A 488 -12.05 -11.93 14.97
N ASN A 489 -11.03 -11.30 14.38
CA ASN A 489 -10.14 -11.96 13.41
C ASN A 489 -8.67 -12.05 13.85
N ALA A 490 -8.24 -11.26 14.85
CA ALA A 490 -6.86 -11.30 15.33
C ALA A 490 -6.60 -12.58 16.12
N GLN A 491 -5.47 -13.23 15.88
CA GLN A 491 -5.06 -14.43 16.63
C GLN A 491 -4.71 -14.07 18.08
N LEU A 492 -4.15 -12.88 18.31
CA LEU A 492 -3.88 -12.36 19.64
C LEU A 492 -4.42 -10.94 19.78
N VAL A 493 -5.17 -10.68 20.85
CA VAL A 493 -5.59 -9.33 21.25
C VAL A 493 -4.88 -8.99 22.55
N ILE A 494 -4.24 -7.83 22.57
CA ILE A 494 -3.60 -7.28 23.76
C ILE A 494 -4.17 -5.90 24.07
N ALA A 495 -4.19 -5.54 25.34
CA ALA A 495 -4.62 -4.24 25.84
C ALA A 495 -3.55 -3.67 26.78
N THR A 496 -3.36 -2.36 26.75
CA THR A 496 -2.32 -1.67 27.53
C THR A 496 -2.73 -1.31 28.95
N ALA A 497 -4.03 -1.33 29.27
CA ALA A 497 -4.60 -0.96 30.56
C ALA A 497 -5.77 -1.88 30.96
N ASP A 498 -6.07 -1.96 32.26
CA ASP A 498 -7.14 -2.83 32.79
C ASP A 498 -8.51 -2.44 32.23
N SER A 499 -8.81 -1.14 32.13
CA SER A 499 -10.07 -0.64 31.57
C SER A 499 -10.25 -1.07 30.11
N LEU A 500 -9.21 -0.94 29.29
CA LEU A 500 -9.23 -1.37 27.88
C LEU A 500 -9.40 -2.89 27.78
N LEU A 501 -8.75 -3.65 28.68
CA LEU A 501 -8.89 -5.10 28.73
C LEU A 501 -10.31 -5.52 29.14
N GLU A 502 -10.90 -4.86 30.13
CA GLU A 502 -12.28 -5.08 30.58
C GLU A 502 -13.27 -4.86 29.45
N GLN A 503 -13.10 -3.79 28.66
CA GLN A 503 -13.96 -3.50 27.50
C GLN A 503 -13.96 -4.63 26.46
N VAL A 504 -12.81 -5.26 26.21
CA VAL A 504 -12.69 -6.29 25.16
C VAL A 504 -12.92 -7.72 25.68
N ARG A 505 -12.80 -7.94 27.00
CA ARG A 505 -12.86 -9.29 27.62
C ARG A 505 -14.16 -10.03 27.39
N GLU A 506 -15.28 -9.32 27.28
CA GLU A 506 -16.58 -9.94 26.96
C GLU A 506 -16.56 -10.64 25.60
N ILE A 507 -15.82 -10.10 24.64
CA ILE A 507 -15.71 -10.64 23.27
C ILE A 507 -14.47 -11.54 23.15
N ARG A 508 -13.38 -11.18 23.84
CA ARG A 508 -12.06 -11.82 23.80
C ARG A 508 -11.61 -12.19 25.20
N PRO A 509 -12.13 -13.27 25.79
CA PRO A 509 -11.72 -13.73 27.12
C PRO A 509 -10.24 -14.16 27.17
N ASP A 510 -9.64 -14.44 26.01
CA ASP A 510 -8.24 -14.77 25.82
C ASP A 510 -7.31 -13.53 25.67
N ALA A 511 -7.88 -12.31 25.64
CA ALA A 511 -7.11 -11.08 25.54
C ALA A 511 -6.14 -10.89 26.72
N LEU A 512 -4.97 -10.32 26.44
CA LEU A 512 -3.91 -10.16 27.44
C LEU A 512 -3.69 -8.70 27.84
N LEU A 513 -3.49 -8.49 29.14
CA LEU A 513 -2.93 -7.24 29.64
C LEU A 513 -1.43 -7.20 29.34
N VAL A 514 -1.01 -6.27 28.48
CA VAL A 514 0.39 -6.02 28.16
C VAL A 514 0.68 -4.52 28.31
N PRO A 515 0.95 -4.04 29.53
CA PRO A 515 1.17 -2.62 29.79
C PRO A 515 2.41 -2.08 29.07
N ASN A 516 2.62 -0.77 29.15
CA ASN A 516 3.88 -0.18 28.69
C ASN A 516 5.06 -0.66 29.55
N GLY A 517 6.28 -0.43 29.04
CA GLY A 517 7.50 -0.80 29.72
C GLY A 517 8.61 0.23 29.58
N VAL A 518 9.81 -0.16 29.99
CA VAL A 518 11.02 0.69 29.98
C VAL A 518 12.19 0.00 29.27
N ASP A 519 13.04 0.78 28.58
CA ASP A 519 14.41 0.35 28.27
C ASP A 519 15.29 0.69 29.49
N TYR A 520 15.36 -0.26 30.42
CA TYR A 520 16.08 -0.09 31.69
C TYR A 520 17.55 0.30 31.48
N GLY A 521 18.20 -0.30 30.48
CA GLY A 521 19.60 -0.02 30.16
C GLY A 521 19.82 1.42 29.67
N HIS A 522 18.87 1.99 28.93
CA HIS A 522 18.91 3.39 28.48
C HIS A 522 18.93 4.38 29.66
N PHE A 523 18.02 4.19 30.62
CA PHE A 523 17.86 5.12 31.74
C PHE A 523 18.84 4.86 32.89
N GLN A 524 19.43 3.69 33.02
CA GLN A 524 20.53 3.45 33.96
C GLN A 524 21.83 4.20 33.59
N GLN A 525 21.97 4.67 32.34
CA GLN A 525 23.12 5.46 31.92
C GLN A 525 23.29 6.76 32.71
N VAL A 526 22.22 7.25 33.36
CA VAL A 526 22.28 8.44 34.23
C VAL A 526 23.35 8.33 35.31
N TRP A 527 23.72 7.12 35.73
CA TRP A 527 24.74 6.88 36.77
C TRP A 527 26.12 6.53 36.22
N GLN A 528 26.22 6.14 34.94
CA GLN A 528 27.46 5.62 34.36
C GLN A 528 28.42 6.72 33.86
N LYS A 529 27.90 7.88 33.46
CA LYS A 529 28.69 9.00 32.92
C LYS A 529 28.53 10.24 33.78
N GLN A 530 29.64 10.83 34.23
CA GLN A 530 29.64 12.17 34.81
C GLN A 530 29.71 13.20 33.67
N GLU A 531 28.54 13.67 33.23
CA GLU A 531 28.41 14.73 32.23
C GLU A 531 27.83 16.01 32.88
N PRO A 532 28.29 17.23 32.50
CA PRO A 532 27.73 18.48 33.02
C PRO A 532 26.25 18.66 32.62
N PRO A 533 25.48 19.52 33.32
CA PRO A 533 24.08 19.72 32.99
C PRO A 533 23.94 20.33 31.59
N PRO A 534 22.92 19.93 30.80
CA PRO A 534 22.59 20.58 29.54
C PRO A 534 22.46 22.11 29.70
N HIS A 535 22.84 22.87 28.67
CA HIS A 535 22.94 24.34 28.76
C HIS A 535 21.65 25.01 29.23
N ASP A 536 20.51 24.53 28.76
CA ASP A 536 19.19 25.03 29.11
C ASP A 536 18.68 24.56 30.48
N LEU A 537 19.26 23.49 31.06
CA LEU A 537 18.98 23.02 32.42
C LEU A 537 19.93 23.64 33.46
N ALA A 538 21.13 24.05 33.04
CA ALA A 538 22.19 24.53 33.90
C ALA A 538 21.79 25.67 34.87
N PRO A 539 20.98 26.67 34.49
CA PRO A 539 20.56 27.73 35.41
C PRO A 539 19.79 27.20 36.64
N MET A 540 18.93 26.20 36.44
CA MET A 540 18.15 25.59 37.53
C MET A 540 19.05 24.78 38.45
N VAL A 541 20.02 24.04 37.90
CA VAL A 541 21.02 23.31 38.70
C VAL A 541 21.88 24.28 39.53
N GLN A 542 22.29 25.40 38.94
CA GLN A 542 23.09 26.43 39.62
C GLN A 542 22.33 27.13 40.76
N SER A 543 21.00 27.21 40.69
CA SER A 543 20.17 27.78 41.75
C SER A 543 20.22 26.99 43.07
N LYS A 544 20.68 25.73 43.04
CA LYS A 544 20.73 24.78 44.16
C LYS A 544 19.37 24.45 44.80
N ARG A 545 18.28 24.91 44.21
CA ARG A 545 16.92 24.48 44.57
C ARG A 545 16.66 23.09 44.00
N PRO A 546 15.92 22.22 44.72
CA PRO A 546 15.55 20.91 44.20
C PRO A 546 14.81 21.02 42.87
N ILE A 547 15.05 20.08 41.96
CA ILE A 547 14.41 20.02 40.65
C ILE A 547 13.38 18.89 40.64
N VAL A 548 12.10 19.25 40.49
CA VAL A 548 11.00 18.30 40.26
C VAL A 548 10.65 18.34 38.78
N GLY A 549 10.93 17.25 38.08
CA GLY A 549 10.85 17.21 36.62
C GLY A 549 9.69 16.41 36.07
N TYR A 550 9.19 16.83 34.91
CA TYR A 550 8.33 16.05 34.02
C TYR A 550 8.91 16.08 32.61
N TYR A 551 8.84 14.95 31.92
CA TYR A 551 8.99 14.95 30.48
C TYR A 551 7.88 14.14 29.79
N GLY A 552 7.55 14.55 28.57
CA GLY A 552 6.52 13.93 27.72
C GLY A 552 5.69 14.99 27.01
N ALA A 553 4.76 14.55 26.16
CA ALA A 553 3.81 15.46 25.54
C ALA A 553 3.06 16.29 26.59
N LEU A 554 3.03 17.61 26.36
CA LEU A 554 2.30 18.58 27.16
C LEU A 554 1.02 18.89 26.37
N ALA A 555 -0.12 18.42 26.88
CA ALA A 555 -1.41 18.50 26.22
C ALA A 555 -2.53 18.70 27.25
N ARG A 556 -3.79 18.72 26.82
CA ARG A 556 -4.97 18.88 27.70
C ARG A 556 -5.09 17.91 28.87
N TRP A 557 -4.42 16.74 28.81
CA TRP A 557 -4.41 15.77 29.92
C TRP A 557 -3.39 16.12 31.02
N PHE A 558 -2.47 17.07 30.77
CA PHE A 558 -1.55 17.58 31.77
C PHE A 558 -2.27 18.64 32.63
N ASP A 559 -2.24 18.47 33.94
CA ASP A 559 -2.92 19.36 34.89
C ASP A 559 -2.06 20.59 35.21
N TYR A 560 -2.16 21.60 34.35
CA TYR A 560 -1.44 22.86 34.50
C TYR A 560 -1.89 23.67 35.72
N ASP A 561 -3.15 23.54 36.15
CA ASP A 561 -3.71 24.26 37.28
C ASP A 561 -3.22 23.68 38.61
N LEU A 562 -3.16 22.36 38.71
CA LEU A 562 -2.53 21.67 39.83
C LEU A 562 -1.06 22.08 39.95
N LEU A 563 -0.32 22.03 38.84
CA LEU A 563 1.09 22.43 38.84
C LEU A 563 1.28 23.88 39.30
N ARG A 564 0.46 24.83 38.81
CA ARG A 564 0.52 26.23 39.23
C ARG A 564 0.30 26.39 40.73
N GLN A 565 -0.68 25.69 41.29
CA GLN A 565 -0.99 25.74 42.72
C GLN A 565 0.14 25.12 43.56
N VAL A 566 0.70 23.99 43.14
CA VAL A 566 1.82 23.35 43.83
C VAL A 566 3.08 24.22 43.77
N ALA A 567 3.37 24.82 42.61
CA ALA A 567 4.50 25.73 42.44
C ALA A 567 4.39 26.97 43.34
N ALA A 568 3.18 27.51 43.53
CA ALA A 568 2.93 28.60 44.47
C ALA A 568 3.15 28.21 45.94
N LEU A 569 2.86 26.95 46.30
CA LEU A 569 3.13 26.40 47.64
C LEU A 569 4.63 26.13 47.86
N ARG A 570 5.42 26.01 46.79
CA ARG A 570 6.83 25.56 46.81
C ARG A 570 7.78 26.49 46.05
N PRO A 571 7.91 27.76 46.46
CA PRO A 571 8.85 28.70 45.83
C PRO A 571 10.33 28.28 45.99
N ASP A 572 10.60 27.33 46.88
CA ASP A 572 11.89 26.70 47.15
C ASP A 572 12.27 25.60 46.14
N VAL A 573 11.35 25.17 45.26
CA VAL A 573 11.54 24.08 44.29
C VAL A 573 11.45 24.61 42.86
N ASN A 574 12.30 24.09 41.97
CA ASN A 574 12.21 24.31 40.52
C ASN A 574 11.38 23.19 39.87
N PHE A 575 10.31 23.54 39.17
CA PHE A 575 9.52 22.61 38.37
C PHE A 575 9.97 22.68 36.91
N VAL A 576 10.49 21.58 36.37
CA VAL A 576 11.05 21.55 35.01
C VAL A 576 10.19 20.68 34.11
N LEU A 577 9.74 21.25 32.98
CA LEU A 577 8.89 20.60 31.98
C LEU A 577 9.68 20.42 30.68
N ILE A 578 9.72 19.20 30.16
CA ILE A 578 10.39 18.85 28.90
C ILE A 578 9.39 18.17 27.97
N GLY A 579 9.16 18.73 26.79
CA GLY A 579 8.29 18.12 25.80
C GLY A 579 7.71 19.11 24.80
N PRO A 580 7.15 18.60 23.69
CA PRO A 580 6.43 19.42 22.73
C PRO A 580 5.11 19.91 23.35
N ASP A 581 4.74 21.13 22.97
CA ASP A 581 3.37 21.62 23.09
C ASP A 581 2.50 20.88 22.06
N TYR A 582 1.76 19.88 22.52
CA TYR A 582 1.11 18.90 21.66
C TYR A 582 -0.18 19.43 21.02
N ASP A 583 -0.94 20.25 21.76
CA ASP A 583 -2.24 20.79 21.35
C ASP A 583 -2.40 22.30 21.62
N GLY A 584 -1.31 23.01 21.95
CA GLY A 584 -1.30 24.44 22.22
C GLY A 584 -1.57 24.81 23.70
N THR A 585 -1.91 23.83 24.54
CA THR A 585 -2.43 24.09 25.90
C THR A 585 -1.39 24.65 26.86
N ILE A 586 -0.11 24.28 26.78
CA ILE A 586 0.90 24.85 27.70
C ILE A 586 1.10 26.34 27.47
N ARG A 587 1.05 26.80 26.21
CA ARG A 587 1.14 28.23 25.89
C ARG A 587 -0.07 29.00 26.42
N GLN A 588 -1.24 28.38 26.38
CA GLN A 588 -2.48 28.94 26.94
C GLN A 588 -2.48 28.94 28.48
N ALA A 589 -1.74 28.03 29.11
CA ALA A 589 -1.63 27.95 30.56
C ALA A 589 -0.79 29.07 31.19
N HIS A 590 -0.10 29.90 30.38
CA HIS A 590 0.68 31.06 30.82
C HIS A 590 1.66 30.75 31.98
N LEU A 591 2.32 29.59 31.91
CA LEU A 591 3.26 29.16 32.96
C LEU A 591 4.54 30.01 33.02
N ASP A 592 4.82 30.79 31.97
CA ASP A 592 5.90 31.78 31.91
C ASP A 592 5.77 32.88 32.99
N GLN A 593 4.58 33.05 33.55
CA GLN A 593 4.32 33.99 34.64
C GLN A 593 4.70 33.43 36.03
N VAL A 594 5.03 32.14 36.13
CA VAL A 594 5.36 31.47 37.39
C VAL A 594 6.87 31.27 37.50
N SER A 595 7.52 32.02 38.39
CA SER A 595 8.98 32.16 38.44
C SER A 595 9.79 30.88 38.69
N ASN A 596 9.16 29.82 39.19
CA ASN A 596 9.79 28.53 39.49
C ASN A 596 9.27 27.38 38.61
N ILE A 597 8.58 27.67 37.50
CA ILE A 597 8.23 26.69 36.46
C ILE A 597 9.03 27.00 35.19
N PHE A 598 9.72 25.99 34.65
CA PHE A 598 10.61 26.13 33.50
C PHE A 598 10.24 25.13 32.42
N TRP A 599 9.79 25.61 31.26
CA TRP A 599 9.55 24.77 30.08
C TRP A 599 10.73 24.83 29.12
N LEU A 600 11.40 23.69 28.91
CA LEU A 600 12.63 23.58 28.10
C LEU A 600 12.39 23.13 26.66
N GLY A 601 11.12 23.04 26.25
CA GLY A 601 10.71 22.54 24.94
C GLY A 601 10.99 21.03 24.76
N LYS A 602 10.92 20.57 23.51
CA LYS A 602 11.16 19.16 23.16
C LYS A 602 12.63 18.79 23.25
N LYS A 603 12.91 17.53 23.61
CA LYS A 603 14.24 16.90 23.59
C LYS A 603 14.17 15.54 22.91
N ASP A 604 15.25 15.14 22.27
CA ASP A 604 15.34 13.82 21.67
C ASP A 604 15.36 12.76 22.77
N TYR A 605 14.73 11.61 22.51
CA TYR A 605 14.65 10.49 23.46
C TYR A 605 16.02 10.06 24.01
N GLN A 606 17.04 10.12 23.16
CA GLN A 606 18.42 9.76 23.51
C GLN A 606 19.07 10.75 24.51
N GLU A 607 18.55 11.96 24.62
CA GLU A 607 19.07 12.99 25.53
C GLU A 607 18.37 13.02 26.88
N LEU A 608 17.17 12.43 26.99
CA LEU A 608 16.37 12.45 28.22
C LEU A 608 17.14 11.98 29.47
N PRO A 609 17.99 10.93 29.44
CA PRO A 609 18.80 10.56 30.60
C PRO A 609 19.69 11.71 31.12
N LYS A 610 20.24 12.54 30.22
CA LYS A 610 21.11 13.67 30.63
C LYS A 610 20.35 14.70 31.46
N TYR A 611 19.07 14.93 31.15
CA TYR A 611 18.21 15.80 31.93
C TYR A 611 17.75 15.13 33.22
N LEU A 612 17.28 13.88 33.12
CA LEU A 612 16.76 13.10 34.24
C LEU A 612 17.77 12.93 35.37
N ARG A 613 19.07 12.84 35.05
CA ARG A 613 20.16 12.81 36.04
C ARG A 613 20.04 13.90 37.11
N TYR A 614 19.66 15.10 36.70
CA TYR A 614 19.60 16.30 37.54
C TYR A 614 18.23 16.53 38.19
N PHE A 615 17.24 15.69 37.92
CA PHE A 615 15.98 15.74 38.66
C PHE A 615 16.18 15.09 40.04
N ASP A 616 15.73 15.75 41.10
CA ASP A 616 15.74 15.19 42.45
C ASP A 616 14.51 14.30 42.68
N ALA A 617 13.39 14.67 42.06
CA ALA A 617 12.18 13.87 41.97
C ALA A 617 11.49 14.10 40.62
N CYS A 618 10.55 13.22 40.28
CA CYS A 618 9.74 13.33 39.07
C CYS A 618 8.26 13.45 39.40
N MET A 619 7.49 14.01 38.47
CA MET A 619 6.05 14.18 38.64
C MET A 619 5.27 13.72 37.40
N ILE A 620 4.04 13.26 37.60
CA ILE A 620 3.07 12.96 36.54
C ILE A 620 1.71 13.55 36.96
N PRO A 621 1.50 14.86 36.79
CA PRO A 621 0.30 15.55 37.24
C PRO A 621 -0.76 15.53 36.13
N PHE A 622 -1.45 14.42 35.96
CA PHE A 622 -2.47 14.29 34.91
C PHE A 622 -3.88 14.56 35.44
N VAL A 623 -4.72 15.17 34.61
CA VAL A 623 -6.15 15.35 34.90
C VAL A 623 -6.80 13.97 35.00
N VAL A 624 -7.43 13.67 36.13
CA VAL A 624 -8.04 12.35 36.38
C VAL A 624 -9.42 12.30 35.70
N ASN A 625 -9.57 11.40 34.73
CA ASN A 625 -10.81 11.13 33.97
C ASN A 625 -10.75 9.72 33.37
N ASP A 626 -11.80 9.28 32.68
CA ASP A 626 -11.90 7.93 32.10
C ASP A 626 -10.73 7.60 31.14
N ILE A 627 -10.28 8.59 30.34
CA ILE A 627 -9.15 8.42 29.40
C ILE A 627 -7.85 8.21 30.17
N THR A 628 -7.60 8.98 31.24
CA THR A 628 -6.37 8.83 32.04
C THR A 628 -6.41 7.61 32.97
N HIS A 629 -7.60 7.08 33.28
CA HIS A 629 -7.73 5.75 33.89
C HIS A 629 -7.29 4.61 32.94
N SER A 630 -7.44 4.80 31.63
CA SER A 630 -6.96 3.88 30.59
C SER A 630 -5.50 4.12 30.17
N THR A 631 -4.77 5.02 30.83
CA THR A 631 -3.39 5.36 30.46
C THR A 631 -2.36 4.57 31.27
N SER A 632 -1.51 3.79 30.60
CA SER A 632 -0.31 3.15 31.19
C SER A 632 0.94 4.01 30.94
N PRO A 633 1.38 4.90 31.86
CA PRO A 633 2.45 5.86 31.57
C PRO A 633 3.85 5.22 31.52
N LEU A 634 4.46 5.22 30.34
CA LEU A 634 5.84 4.72 30.13
C LEU A 634 6.87 5.45 31.00
N LYS A 635 6.76 6.78 31.10
CA LYS A 635 7.62 7.64 31.92
C LYS A 635 7.72 7.23 33.41
N LEU A 636 6.71 6.58 33.96
CA LEU A 636 6.74 6.07 35.33
C LEU A 636 7.89 5.07 35.53
N PHE A 637 8.00 4.09 34.63
CA PHE A 637 9.03 3.08 34.67
C PHE A 637 10.40 3.63 34.30
N GLU A 638 10.45 4.65 33.44
CA GLU A 638 11.68 5.35 33.09
C GLU A 638 12.28 6.13 34.27
N TYR A 639 11.44 6.84 35.03
CA TYR A 639 11.87 7.52 36.26
C TYR A 639 12.38 6.53 37.31
N MET A 640 11.68 5.40 37.48
CA MET A 640 12.11 4.34 38.40
C MET A 640 13.42 3.67 37.96
N ALA A 641 13.62 3.44 36.66
CA ALA A 641 14.89 2.92 36.13
C ALA A 641 16.09 3.86 36.38
N ALA A 642 15.82 5.15 36.60
CA ALA A 642 16.81 6.16 36.98
C ALA A 642 16.83 6.45 38.51
N HIS A 643 16.14 5.62 39.30
CA HIS A 643 16.00 5.76 40.76
C HIS A 643 15.35 7.07 41.22
N LYS A 644 14.52 7.69 40.39
CA LYS A 644 13.86 8.96 40.72
C LYS A 644 12.47 8.71 41.32
N PRO A 645 12.21 9.13 42.56
CA PRO A 645 10.88 9.06 43.17
C PRO A 645 9.85 9.84 42.37
N VAL A 646 8.65 9.27 42.22
CA VAL A 646 7.60 9.82 41.36
C VAL A 646 6.37 10.22 42.17
N VAL A 647 5.95 11.48 42.03
CA VAL A 647 4.66 11.99 42.54
C VAL A 647 3.63 11.99 41.42
N ILE A 648 2.48 11.37 41.61
CA ILE A 648 1.49 11.12 40.56
C ILE A 648 0.06 11.39 41.03
N THR A 649 -0.80 11.83 40.12
CA THR A 649 -2.26 11.88 40.36
C THR A 649 -2.85 10.46 40.42
N PRO A 650 -4.00 10.22 41.06
CA PRO A 650 -4.53 8.87 41.31
C PRO A 650 -5.09 8.18 40.06
N MET A 651 -4.24 7.90 39.07
CA MET A 651 -4.57 7.15 37.86
C MET A 651 -4.57 5.64 38.15
N ARG A 652 -5.61 4.93 37.66
CA ARG A 652 -5.86 3.50 37.95
C ARG A 652 -4.65 2.63 37.67
N GLU A 653 -4.06 2.76 36.49
CA GLU A 653 -2.89 1.97 36.09
C GLU A 653 -1.66 2.23 36.95
N SER A 654 -1.46 3.49 37.35
CA SER A 654 -0.26 3.91 38.08
C SER A 654 -0.30 3.49 39.55
N MET A 655 -1.48 3.49 40.18
CA MET A 655 -1.65 3.09 41.58
C MET A 655 -1.31 1.63 41.85
N LYS A 656 -1.22 0.78 40.82
CA LYS A 656 -0.75 -0.61 40.93
C LYS A 656 0.77 -0.73 41.15
N THR A 657 1.51 0.33 40.91
CA THR A 657 2.97 0.32 40.94
C THR A 657 3.48 0.58 42.34
N GLU A 658 4.23 -0.36 42.94
CA GLU A 658 4.86 -0.15 44.24
C GLU A 658 5.84 1.05 44.20
N GLY A 659 5.85 1.86 45.25
CA GLY A 659 6.83 2.96 45.40
C GLY A 659 6.47 4.27 44.68
N VAL A 660 5.25 4.40 44.14
CA VAL A 660 4.73 5.69 43.65
C VAL A 660 4.10 6.48 44.80
N LEU A 661 4.26 7.81 44.78
CA LEU A 661 3.64 8.71 45.75
C LEU A 661 2.40 9.35 45.13
N VAL A 662 1.23 9.04 45.68
CA VAL A 662 -0.06 9.44 45.08
C VAL A 662 -0.61 10.68 45.78
N ALA A 663 -0.99 11.69 45.00
CA ALA A 663 -1.61 12.91 45.50
C ALA A 663 -2.77 13.38 44.61
N ASP A 664 -3.86 13.79 45.26
CA ASP A 664 -5.15 14.17 44.64
C ASP A 664 -5.47 15.68 44.81
N THR A 665 -4.69 16.40 45.60
CA THR A 665 -4.88 17.82 45.92
C THR A 665 -3.54 18.55 45.92
N PRO A 666 -3.50 19.87 45.64
CA PRO A 666 -2.25 20.63 45.64
C PRO A 666 -1.46 20.54 46.95
N GLN A 667 -2.13 20.53 48.11
CA GLN A 667 -1.51 20.43 49.42
C GLN A 667 -0.85 19.05 49.61
N LYS A 668 -1.58 17.98 49.29
CA LYS A 668 -1.04 16.61 49.36
C LYS A 668 0.08 16.42 48.33
N PHE A 669 -0.02 17.01 47.15
CA PHE A 669 1.01 16.95 46.12
C PHE A 669 2.29 17.62 46.60
N SER A 670 2.18 18.81 47.21
CA SER A 670 3.30 19.51 47.85
C SER A 670 3.96 18.66 48.95
N GLN A 671 3.17 18.00 49.81
CA GLN A 671 3.69 17.07 50.82
C GLN A 671 4.39 15.86 50.21
N MET A 672 3.83 15.28 49.14
CA MET A 672 4.44 14.15 48.44
C MET A 672 5.73 14.56 47.70
N VAL A 673 5.87 15.82 47.28
CA VAL A 673 7.16 16.33 46.80
C VAL A 673 8.22 16.27 47.89
N ASP A 674 7.92 16.63 49.13
CA ASP A 674 8.89 16.50 50.24
C ASP A 674 9.29 15.06 50.50
N GLU A 675 8.32 14.14 50.50
CA GLU A 675 8.60 12.71 50.65
C GLU A 675 9.43 12.18 49.47
N ALA A 676 9.14 12.61 48.25
CA ALA A 676 9.91 12.25 47.06
C ALA A 676 11.38 12.70 47.18
N LEU A 677 11.61 13.94 47.61
CA LEU A 677 12.96 14.48 47.80
C LEU A 677 13.77 13.71 48.87
N LYS A 678 13.12 13.22 49.94
CA LYS A 678 13.76 12.37 50.95
C LYS A 678 14.13 10.98 50.41
N LEU A 679 13.30 10.43 49.52
CA LEU A 679 13.51 9.09 48.95
C LEU A 679 14.63 9.04 47.91
N GLY A 680 14.98 10.15 47.27
CA GLY A 680 15.93 10.17 46.14
C GLY A 680 17.32 9.61 46.45
N GLY A 681 17.76 9.67 47.71
CA GLY A 681 19.01 9.08 48.19
C GLY A 681 18.85 7.79 49.00
N ASN A 682 17.64 7.23 49.11
CA ASN A 682 17.35 6.09 49.98
C ASN A 682 17.68 4.76 49.26
N PRO A 683 18.65 3.95 49.76
CA PRO A 683 19.02 2.68 49.12
C PRO A 683 17.88 1.66 49.03
N ALA A 684 16.96 1.65 50.01
CA ALA A 684 15.80 0.76 49.97
C ALA A 684 14.82 1.16 48.86
N TYR A 685 14.68 2.47 48.59
CA TYR A 685 13.89 2.96 47.46
C TYR A 685 14.55 2.57 46.13
N HIS A 686 15.87 2.69 46.01
CA HIS A 686 16.59 2.31 44.79
C HIS A 686 16.39 0.83 44.45
N GLN A 687 16.50 -0.06 45.44
CA GLN A 687 16.24 -1.49 45.26
C GLN A 687 14.78 -1.78 44.84
N LEU A 688 13.82 -1.05 45.42
CA LEU A 688 12.42 -1.12 45.04
C LEU A 688 12.23 -0.67 43.57
N ALA A 689 12.78 0.49 43.22
CA ALA A 689 12.66 1.07 41.88
C ALA A 689 13.30 0.17 40.80
N ASP A 690 14.47 -0.41 41.07
CA ASP A 690 15.11 -1.38 40.18
C ASP A 690 14.25 -2.62 39.97
N ARG A 691 13.75 -3.19 41.07
CA ARG A 691 12.86 -4.34 41.01
C ARG A 691 11.64 -4.02 40.15
N VAL A 692 10.96 -2.90 40.39
CA VAL A 692 9.79 -2.51 39.59
C VAL A 692 10.16 -2.29 38.13
N ALA A 693 11.21 -1.55 37.83
CA ALA A 693 11.59 -1.25 36.45
C ALA A 693 12.03 -2.50 35.66
N LEU A 694 12.81 -3.40 36.28
CA LEU A 694 13.26 -4.66 35.67
C LEU A 694 12.09 -5.63 35.37
N HIS A 695 11.09 -5.68 36.24
CA HIS A 695 9.85 -6.46 35.98
C HIS A 695 8.97 -5.86 34.88
N ASN A 696 9.20 -4.60 34.51
CA ASN A 696 8.38 -3.86 33.54
C ASN A 696 9.20 -3.43 32.31
N THR A 697 10.18 -4.23 31.88
CA THR A 697 10.96 -3.94 30.66
C THR A 697 10.19 -4.27 29.38
N TRP A 698 10.56 -3.61 28.27
CA TRP A 698 9.99 -3.94 26.96
C TRP A 698 10.27 -5.38 26.51
N GLN A 699 11.39 -5.97 26.93
CA GLN A 699 11.72 -7.38 26.71
C GLN A 699 10.70 -8.30 27.39
N VAL A 700 10.33 -8.02 28.65
CA VAL A 700 9.27 -8.78 29.34
C VAL A 700 7.94 -8.67 28.59
N ARG A 701 7.60 -7.49 28.04
CA ARG A 701 6.38 -7.32 27.22
C ARG A 701 6.41 -8.15 25.94
N ALA A 702 7.53 -8.11 25.22
CA ALA A 702 7.72 -8.94 24.02
C ALA A 702 7.62 -10.43 24.36
N GLN A 703 8.23 -10.90 25.45
CA GLN A 703 8.16 -12.30 25.90
C GLN A 703 6.73 -12.74 26.23
N GLN A 704 5.92 -11.88 26.85
CA GLN A 704 4.49 -12.16 27.09
C GLN A 704 3.72 -12.39 25.78
N MET A 705 4.02 -11.62 24.75
CA MET A 705 3.42 -11.79 23.41
C MET A 705 3.96 -13.04 22.72
N ILE A 706 5.27 -13.25 22.73
CA ILE A 706 5.96 -14.39 22.11
C ILE A 706 5.42 -15.72 22.66
N ALA A 707 5.16 -15.80 23.96
CA ALA A 707 4.60 -16.99 24.60
C ALA A 707 3.22 -17.40 24.03
N ARG A 708 2.53 -16.52 23.29
CA ARG A 708 1.27 -16.79 22.61
C ARG A 708 1.40 -16.96 21.10
N ILE A 709 2.53 -16.62 20.50
CA ILE A 709 2.74 -16.82 19.07
C ILE A 709 2.89 -18.33 18.81
N SER A 710 2.10 -18.86 17.89
CA SER A 710 2.16 -20.29 17.52
C SER A 710 3.55 -20.65 16.95
N PRO A 711 4.13 -21.83 17.28
CA PRO A 711 5.36 -22.31 16.65
C PRO A 711 5.27 -22.38 15.11
N ASP A 712 4.07 -22.60 14.56
CA ASP A 712 3.80 -22.60 13.11
C ASP A 712 3.70 -21.19 12.48
N ALA A 713 3.70 -20.13 13.30
CA ALA A 713 3.66 -18.74 12.85
C ALA A 713 5.06 -18.14 12.62
N THR A 714 6.12 -18.94 12.83
CA THR A 714 7.51 -18.46 12.85
C THR A 714 8.44 -19.55 12.31
N GLY A 715 8.93 -19.41 11.08
CA GLY A 715 9.95 -20.31 10.52
C GLY A 715 10.51 -19.83 9.18
N PRO A 716 11.79 -20.11 8.85
CA PRO A 716 12.32 -19.93 7.51
C PRO A 716 11.59 -20.86 6.55
N GLU A 717 10.97 -20.25 5.54
CA GLU A 717 10.06 -20.85 4.57
C GLU A 717 10.65 -22.08 3.86
N PHE A 718 9.83 -23.10 3.60
CA PHE A 718 10.13 -24.24 2.72
C PHE A 718 10.84 -23.82 1.41
N ASN A 719 10.48 -22.64 0.85
CA ASN A 719 11.15 -22.02 -0.29
C ASN A 719 12.61 -21.68 -0.06
N PHE A 720 12.93 -21.15 1.12
CA PHE A 720 14.29 -20.77 1.47
C PHE A 720 15.20 -21.99 1.51
N ARG A 721 14.73 -23.09 2.13
CA ARG A 721 15.47 -24.36 2.17
C ARG A 721 15.56 -25.03 0.80
N LEU A 722 14.50 -24.96 0.00
CA LEU A 722 14.48 -25.42 -1.38
C LEU A 722 15.48 -24.64 -2.24
N GLN A 723 15.56 -23.33 -2.09
CA GLN A 723 16.47 -22.46 -2.85
C GLN A 723 17.94 -22.68 -2.47
N MET A 724 18.25 -22.90 -1.18
CA MET A 724 19.59 -23.29 -0.74
C MET A 724 20.02 -24.64 -1.33
N TYR A 725 19.15 -25.66 -1.29
CA TYR A 725 19.43 -26.95 -1.91
C TYR A 725 19.70 -26.84 -3.41
N LEU A 726 18.86 -26.09 -4.12
CA LEU A 726 18.99 -25.90 -5.57
C LEU A 726 20.32 -25.23 -5.95
N GLN A 727 20.81 -24.30 -5.11
CA GLN A 727 22.15 -23.73 -5.25
C GLN A 727 23.26 -24.75 -4.96
N GLU A 728 23.11 -25.59 -3.93
CA GLU A 728 24.06 -26.67 -3.60
C GLU A 728 24.19 -27.72 -4.72
N VAL A 729 23.10 -28.04 -5.42
CA VAL A 729 23.11 -29.01 -6.54
C VAL A 729 23.31 -28.36 -7.91
N GLY A 730 23.60 -27.06 -7.97
CA GLY A 730 23.91 -26.34 -9.21
C GLY A 730 22.74 -26.21 -10.18
N ARG A 731 21.49 -26.17 -9.68
CA ARG A 731 20.28 -25.98 -10.48
C ARG A 731 19.66 -24.61 -10.20
N ASP A 732 19.66 -23.73 -11.19
CA ASP A 732 18.89 -22.48 -11.12
C ASP A 732 17.43 -22.72 -11.55
N MET A 733 16.49 -22.47 -10.63
CA MET A 733 15.05 -22.41 -10.95
C MET A 733 14.55 -20.97 -10.98
N SER A 734 13.60 -20.68 -11.85
CA SER A 734 12.96 -19.37 -11.87
C SER A 734 12.09 -19.18 -10.62
N PRO A 735 11.94 -17.95 -10.09
CA PRO A 735 11.05 -17.65 -8.96
C PRO A 735 9.60 -18.12 -9.17
N GLU A 736 9.12 -18.10 -10.41
CA GLU A 736 7.79 -18.60 -10.77
C GLU A 736 7.67 -20.12 -10.60
N THR A 737 8.76 -20.85 -10.85
CA THR A 737 8.82 -22.32 -10.68
C THR A 737 8.91 -22.67 -9.21
N LEU A 738 9.73 -21.96 -8.43
CA LEU A 738 9.81 -22.09 -6.97
C LEU A 738 8.44 -21.89 -6.30
N ASN A 739 7.75 -20.80 -6.62
CA ASN A 739 6.42 -20.52 -6.08
C ASN A 739 5.36 -21.55 -6.49
N LEU A 740 5.46 -22.13 -7.70
CA LEU A 740 4.59 -23.22 -8.13
C LEU A 740 4.82 -24.48 -7.28
N TRP A 741 6.07 -24.84 -7.03
CA TRP A 741 6.44 -25.99 -6.20
C TRP A 741 5.99 -25.80 -4.75
N GLU A 742 6.13 -24.60 -4.20
CA GLU A 742 5.59 -24.26 -2.88
C GLU A 742 4.08 -24.41 -2.79
N THR A 743 3.37 -23.80 -3.74
CA THR A 743 1.91 -23.85 -3.81
C THR A 743 1.44 -25.30 -3.89
N PHE A 744 2.14 -26.12 -4.68
CA PHE A 744 1.84 -27.53 -4.81
C PHE A 744 2.13 -28.29 -3.52
N ALA A 745 3.31 -28.11 -2.91
CA ALA A 745 3.68 -28.73 -1.63
C ALA A 745 2.66 -28.42 -0.52
N ARG A 746 2.22 -27.16 -0.39
CA ARG A 746 1.14 -26.77 0.55
C ARG A 746 -0.18 -27.47 0.24
N SER A 747 -0.57 -27.49 -1.03
CA SER A 747 -1.82 -28.14 -1.46
C SER A 747 -1.85 -29.63 -1.14
N THR A 748 -0.70 -30.32 -1.12
CA THR A 748 -0.65 -31.77 -0.84
C THR A 748 -1.00 -32.10 0.62
N ILE A 749 -0.66 -31.25 1.60
CA ILE A 749 -1.03 -31.47 3.01
C ILE A 749 -2.54 -31.32 3.20
N GLU A 750 -3.14 -30.30 2.58
CA GLU A 750 -4.59 -30.09 2.61
C GLU A 750 -5.35 -31.22 1.90
N ARG A 751 -4.86 -31.67 0.74
CA ARG A 751 -5.38 -32.85 0.04
C ARG A 751 -5.32 -34.08 0.95
N GLY A 752 -4.15 -34.35 1.56
CA GLY A 752 -3.97 -35.46 2.49
C GLY A 752 -4.93 -35.39 3.68
N SER A 753 -5.12 -34.21 4.25
CA SER A 753 -6.04 -33.98 5.37
C SER A 753 -7.51 -34.23 4.99
N ARG A 754 -7.93 -33.83 3.78
CA ARG A 754 -9.27 -34.14 3.25
C ARG A 754 -9.45 -35.63 3.00
N THR A 755 -8.45 -36.28 2.43
CA THR A 755 -8.46 -37.74 2.22
C THR A 755 -8.55 -38.48 3.54
N ALA A 756 -7.75 -38.11 4.55
CA ALA A 756 -7.86 -38.68 5.89
C ALA A 756 -9.27 -38.46 6.48
N SER A 757 -9.88 -37.29 6.31
CA SER A 757 -11.27 -37.08 6.75
C SER A 757 -12.28 -37.97 6.01
N ARG A 758 -12.10 -38.22 4.71
CA ARG A 758 -12.94 -39.13 3.92
C ARG A 758 -12.80 -40.60 4.34
N LEU A 759 -11.60 -40.99 4.78
CA LEU A 759 -11.30 -42.36 5.22
C LEU A 759 -11.67 -42.62 6.68
N ALA A 760 -11.79 -41.58 7.51
CA ALA A 760 -12.08 -41.72 8.95
C ALA A 760 -13.34 -42.54 9.29
N PRO A 761 -14.43 -42.50 8.50
CA PRO A 761 -15.60 -43.37 8.73
C PRO A 761 -15.32 -44.87 8.52
N TRP A 762 -14.25 -45.23 7.83
CA TRP A 762 -13.94 -46.60 7.43
C TRP A 762 -12.87 -47.25 8.30
N MET A 763 -11.96 -46.44 8.85
CA MET A 763 -10.87 -46.92 9.70
C MET A 763 -10.44 -45.84 10.68
N ASN A 764 -10.24 -46.24 11.95
CA ASN A 764 -9.53 -45.43 12.93
C ASN A 764 -8.03 -45.50 12.65
N PHE A 765 -7.39 -44.34 12.52
CA PHE A 765 -5.98 -44.21 12.15
C PHE A 765 -5.00 -44.43 13.31
N HIS A 766 -5.47 -44.40 14.56
CA HIS A 766 -4.60 -44.55 15.72
C HIS A 766 -3.84 -45.88 15.66
N GLU A 767 -2.50 -45.80 15.73
CA GLU A 767 -1.56 -46.94 15.66
C GLU A 767 -1.56 -47.72 14.34
N LYS A 768 -2.12 -47.15 13.27
CA LYS A 768 -2.11 -47.76 11.93
C LYS A 768 -0.85 -47.43 11.14
N SER A 769 -0.52 -48.31 10.21
CA SER A 769 0.54 -48.09 9.23
C SER A 769 -0.02 -47.55 7.91
N PHE A 770 0.63 -46.52 7.38
CA PHE A 770 0.23 -45.80 6.18
C PHE A 770 1.37 -45.75 5.16
N LEU A 771 1.06 -46.02 3.89
CA LEU A 771 1.97 -45.89 2.76
C LEU A 771 1.39 -44.98 1.69
N ASP A 772 2.18 -44.02 1.21
CA ASP A 772 1.84 -43.20 0.05
C ASP A 772 2.73 -43.56 -1.15
N VAL A 773 2.12 -44.08 -2.22
CA VAL A 773 2.78 -44.43 -3.47
C VAL A 773 2.78 -43.20 -4.38
N GLY A 774 3.97 -42.67 -4.68
CA GLY A 774 4.16 -41.38 -5.34
C GLY A 774 4.01 -40.21 -4.35
N CYS A 775 4.76 -40.26 -3.25
CA CYS A 775 4.55 -39.35 -2.12
C CYS A 775 4.95 -37.90 -2.39
N ALA A 776 5.63 -37.62 -3.50
CA ALA A 776 6.09 -36.30 -3.91
C ALA A 776 6.75 -35.54 -2.74
N TYR A 777 6.11 -34.47 -2.25
CA TYR A 777 6.60 -33.59 -1.17
C TYR A 777 6.23 -34.06 0.25
N GLY A 778 5.73 -35.29 0.42
CA GLY A 778 5.42 -35.89 1.73
C GLY A 778 4.14 -35.38 2.41
N GLY A 779 3.29 -34.64 1.71
CA GLY A 779 2.12 -33.98 2.32
C GLY A 779 1.10 -34.95 2.94
N PHE A 780 0.86 -36.09 2.31
CA PHE A 780 -0.05 -37.12 2.85
C PHE A 780 0.57 -37.82 4.07
N LEU A 781 1.87 -38.10 4.08
CA LEU A 781 2.56 -38.66 5.24
C LEU A 781 2.37 -37.76 6.48
N ILE A 782 2.53 -36.45 6.31
CA ILE A 782 2.31 -35.46 7.38
C ILE A 782 0.86 -35.53 7.87
N ALA A 783 -0.10 -35.50 6.94
CA ALA A 783 -1.53 -35.49 7.29
C ALA A 783 -1.95 -36.76 8.05
N PHE A 784 -1.50 -37.94 7.61
CA PHE A 784 -1.85 -39.21 8.26
C PHE A 784 -1.10 -39.42 9.58
N ALA A 785 0.16 -38.98 9.70
CA ALA A 785 0.88 -38.99 10.97
C ALA A 785 0.18 -38.11 12.03
N GLN A 786 -0.22 -36.89 11.66
CA GLN A 786 -0.96 -35.97 12.54
C GLN A 786 -2.34 -36.51 12.96
N ARG A 787 -2.90 -37.46 12.20
CA ARG A 787 -4.15 -38.15 12.50
C ARG A 787 -3.99 -39.42 13.33
N GLY A 788 -2.76 -39.76 13.73
CA GLY A 788 -2.48 -40.82 14.70
C GLY A 788 -1.89 -42.11 14.12
N CYS A 789 -1.55 -42.16 12.82
CA CYS A 789 -0.79 -43.29 12.28
C CYS A 789 0.58 -43.40 12.97
N SER A 790 0.92 -44.59 13.46
CA SER A 790 2.19 -44.86 14.17
C SER A 790 3.37 -45.05 13.23
N ARG A 791 3.10 -45.48 12.00
CA ARG A 791 4.10 -45.65 10.94
C ARG A 791 3.58 -45.00 9.66
N VAL A 792 4.35 -44.07 9.10
CA VAL A 792 4.08 -43.49 7.78
C VAL A 792 5.29 -43.69 6.88
N ALA A 793 5.05 -44.21 5.68
CA ALA A 793 6.07 -44.43 4.66
C ALA A 793 5.63 -43.80 3.33
N GLY A 794 6.59 -43.37 2.53
CA GLY A 794 6.36 -42.82 1.20
C GLY A 794 7.40 -43.30 0.20
N ILE A 795 6.97 -43.59 -1.02
CA ILE A 795 7.88 -43.90 -2.13
C ILE A 795 7.71 -42.91 -3.27
N ASP A 796 8.80 -42.60 -3.96
CA ASP A 796 8.78 -41.85 -5.21
C ASP A 796 10.00 -42.24 -6.06
N VAL A 797 9.90 -42.13 -7.39
CA VAL A 797 11.02 -42.38 -8.30
C VAL A 797 11.89 -41.13 -8.51
N ASN A 798 11.41 -39.97 -8.08
CA ASN A 798 12.11 -38.70 -8.20
C ASN A 798 12.85 -38.35 -6.90
N SER A 799 14.18 -38.45 -6.94
CA SER A 799 15.04 -38.15 -5.79
C SER A 799 14.93 -36.71 -5.31
N ASP A 800 14.67 -35.76 -6.22
CA ASP A 800 14.50 -34.35 -5.85
C ASP A 800 13.23 -34.16 -5.01
N LEU A 801 12.12 -34.84 -5.38
CA LEU A 801 10.87 -34.75 -4.62
C LEU A 801 11.01 -35.38 -3.22
N LEU A 802 11.65 -36.55 -3.11
CA LEU A 802 11.87 -37.18 -1.81
C LEU A 802 12.72 -36.35 -0.87
N ARG A 803 13.74 -35.66 -1.39
CA ARG A 803 14.55 -34.76 -0.58
C ARG A 803 13.72 -33.59 -0.04
N LEU A 804 12.74 -33.10 -0.81
CA LEU A 804 11.80 -32.09 -0.34
C LEU A 804 10.78 -32.64 0.65
N ALA A 805 10.33 -33.88 0.47
CA ALA A 805 9.52 -34.56 1.48
C ALA A 805 10.26 -34.68 2.82
N GLU A 806 11.56 -34.99 2.80
CA GLU A 806 12.38 -35.06 4.01
C GLU A 806 12.44 -33.73 4.75
N ILE A 807 12.64 -32.62 4.01
CA ILE A 807 12.63 -31.27 4.57
C ILE A 807 11.25 -30.96 5.18
N ASN A 808 10.18 -31.24 4.45
CA ASN A 808 8.80 -30.95 4.86
C ASN A 808 8.38 -31.75 6.12
N LEU A 809 8.73 -33.04 6.17
CA LEU A 809 8.51 -33.90 7.35
C LEU A 809 9.27 -33.36 8.57
N LYS A 810 10.54 -32.97 8.39
CA LYS A 810 11.37 -32.42 9.46
C LYS A 810 10.82 -31.10 10.00
N GLU A 811 10.34 -30.21 9.13
CA GLU A 811 9.70 -28.94 9.51
C GLU A 811 8.43 -29.17 10.32
N LYS A 812 7.65 -30.21 9.99
CA LYS A 812 6.42 -30.56 10.71
C LYS A 812 6.63 -31.51 11.89
N GLY A 813 7.88 -31.81 12.24
CA GLY A 813 8.22 -32.70 13.35
C GLY A 813 7.70 -34.13 13.17
N VAL A 814 7.44 -34.55 11.92
CA VAL A 814 6.91 -35.87 11.60
C VAL A 814 8.07 -36.81 11.28
N LYS A 815 8.07 -37.99 11.90
CA LYS A 815 8.98 -39.08 11.56
C LYS A 815 8.30 -39.96 10.50
N GLY A 816 8.86 -40.00 9.30
CA GLY A 816 8.36 -40.82 8.20
C GLY A 816 9.49 -41.50 7.44
N GLU A 817 9.20 -42.67 6.89
CA GLU A 817 10.12 -43.43 6.05
C GLU A 817 9.99 -42.96 4.58
N LEU A 818 11.09 -42.64 3.91
CA LEU A 818 11.11 -42.21 2.51
C LEU A 818 12.02 -43.10 1.70
N HIS A 819 11.52 -43.63 0.58
CA HIS A 819 12.27 -44.56 -0.28
C HIS A 819 12.28 -44.11 -1.73
N LEU A 820 13.47 -43.96 -2.31
CA LEU A 820 13.67 -43.76 -3.75
C LEU A 820 13.45 -45.10 -4.46
N LEU A 821 12.22 -45.35 -4.87
CA LEU A 821 11.78 -46.67 -5.29
C LEU A 821 10.59 -46.59 -6.24
N SER A 822 10.60 -47.44 -7.28
CA SER A 822 9.41 -47.68 -8.10
C SER A 822 8.53 -48.73 -7.44
N VAL A 823 7.21 -48.53 -7.46
CA VAL A 823 6.22 -49.54 -7.03
C VAL A 823 6.31 -50.86 -7.82
N GLU A 824 6.89 -50.81 -9.02
CA GLU A 824 7.08 -52.00 -9.88
C GLU A 824 8.37 -52.78 -9.54
N ALA A 825 9.24 -52.23 -8.70
CA ALA A 825 10.50 -52.84 -8.31
C ALA A 825 10.27 -53.99 -7.31
N PRO A 826 11.00 -55.11 -7.38
CA PRO A 826 10.88 -56.20 -6.41
C PRO A 826 11.06 -55.76 -4.95
N GLU A 827 11.99 -54.83 -4.71
CA GLU A 827 12.34 -54.27 -3.40
C GLU A 827 11.17 -53.50 -2.76
N PHE A 828 10.13 -53.15 -3.52
CA PHE A 828 8.90 -52.56 -2.98
C PHE A 828 8.23 -53.46 -1.94
N LEU A 829 8.34 -54.78 -2.11
CA LEU A 829 7.78 -55.75 -1.16
C LEU A 829 8.54 -55.80 0.16
N ASP A 830 9.78 -55.34 0.19
CA ASP A 830 10.61 -55.33 1.40
C ASP A 830 10.16 -54.24 2.41
N LEU A 831 9.30 -53.31 1.98
CA LEU A 831 8.69 -52.29 2.85
C LEU A 831 7.71 -52.86 3.89
N GLY A 832 7.34 -54.14 3.73
CA GLY A 832 6.36 -54.83 4.55
C GLY A 832 4.92 -54.47 4.17
N THR A 833 4.01 -54.63 5.12
CA THR A 833 2.57 -54.42 4.89
C THR A 833 2.01 -53.20 5.63
N PHE A 834 0.94 -52.64 5.10
CA PHE A 834 0.31 -51.40 5.53
C PHE A 834 -1.19 -51.54 5.69
N ASP A 835 -1.77 -50.85 6.67
CA ASP A 835 -3.23 -50.81 6.88
C ASP A 835 -3.92 -49.89 5.87
N ILE A 836 -3.22 -48.84 5.44
CA ILE A 836 -3.73 -47.83 4.51
C ILE A 836 -2.69 -47.56 3.44
N VAL A 837 -3.09 -47.63 2.18
CA VAL A 837 -2.24 -47.28 1.03
C VAL A 837 -2.93 -46.22 0.19
N THR A 838 -2.23 -45.15 -0.17
CA THR A 838 -2.67 -44.17 -1.16
C THR A 838 -1.84 -44.28 -2.44
N CYS A 839 -2.49 -44.06 -3.59
CA CYS A 839 -1.83 -43.96 -4.90
C CYS A 839 -2.62 -42.95 -5.74
N ASN A 840 -2.18 -41.69 -5.72
CA ASN A 840 -2.90 -40.55 -6.26
C ASN A 840 -2.10 -39.89 -7.38
N ASP A 841 -2.70 -39.70 -8.56
CA ASP A 841 -2.04 -39.08 -9.71
C ASP A 841 -0.72 -39.79 -10.14
N VAL A 842 -0.68 -41.13 -10.03
CA VAL A 842 0.53 -41.95 -10.26
C VAL A 842 0.30 -43.05 -11.29
N ILE A 843 -0.85 -43.72 -11.25
CA ILE A 843 -1.08 -44.93 -12.06
C ILE A 843 -1.14 -44.66 -13.56
N GLU A 844 -1.41 -43.42 -13.98
CA GLU A 844 -1.35 -42.96 -15.37
C GLU A 844 0.08 -42.74 -15.89
N HIS A 845 1.07 -42.68 -14.99
CA HIS A 845 2.48 -42.44 -15.30
C HIS A 845 3.32 -43.72 -15.27
N VAL A 846 2.83 -44.81 -14.67
CA VAL A 846 3.59 -46.07 -14.59
C VAL A 846 3.61 -46.81 -15.93
N PRO A 847 4.68 -47.56 -16.24
CA PRO A 847 4.74 -48.42 -17.42
C PRO A 847 3.74 -49.59 -17.42
N ASN A 848 3.48 -50.17 -16.24
CA ASN A 848 2.65 -51.36 -16.06
C ASN A 848 1.65 -51.16 -14.90
N PRO A 849 0.49 -50.52 -15.17
CA PRO A 849 -0.52 -50.23 -14.14
C PRO A 849 -1.09 -51.50 -13.49
N GLU A 850 -1.12 -52.60 -14.24
CA GLU A 850 -1.53 -53.91 -13.77
C GLU A 850 -0.58 -54.45 -12.68
N LEU A 851 0.73 -54.45 -12.94
CA LEU A 851 1.73 -54.86 -11.95
C LEU A 851 1.70 -53.94 -10.73
N THR A 852 1.55 -52.63 -10.95
CA THR A 852 1.41 -51.64 -9.86
C THR A 852 0.26 -51.98 -8.92
N LEU A 853 -0.93 -52.30 -9.44
CA LEU A 853 -2.07 -52.73 -8.63
C LEU A 853 -1.79 -54.04 -7.88
N GLN A 854 -1.13 -55.02 -8.52
CA GLN A 854 -0.77 -56.28 -7.87
C GLN A 854 0.17 -56.08 -6.69
N GLN A 855 1.18 -55.21 -6.85
CA GLN A 855 2.15 -54.90 -5.81
C GLN A 855 1.49 -54.14 -4.64
N ILE A 856 0.67 -53.13 -4.93
CA ILE A 856 -0.12 -52.42 -3.91
C ILE A 856 -1.00 -53.40 -3.11
N VAL A 857 -1.68 -54.33 -3.77
CA VAL A 857 -2.51 -55.33 -3.09
C VAL A 857 -1.67 -56.26 -2.22
N ARG A 858 -0.44 -56.61 -2.61
CA ARG A 858 0.46 -57.46 -1.81
C ARG A 858 0.89 -56.79 -0.51
N VAL A 859 1.20 -55.49 -0.55
CA VAL A 859 1.61 -54.71 0.63
C VAL A 859 0.42 -54.25 1.49
N LEU A 860 -0.82 -54.43 1.04
CA LEU A 860 -2.00 -54.08 1.84
C LEU A 860 -2.35 -55.21 2.83
N ASN A 861 -2.58 -54.88 4.10
CA ASN A 861 -3.05 -55.82 5.11
C ASN A 861 -4.45 -56.36 4.78
N PRO A 862 -4.82 -57.58 5.22
CA PRO A 862 -6.22 -58.02 5.20
C PRO A 862 -7.12 -57.01 5.92
N GLY A 863 -8.24 -56.62 5.30
CA GLY A 863 -9.10 -55.54 5.79
C GLY A 863 -8.57 -54.11 5.61
N GLY A 864 -7.36 -53.95 5.07
CA GLY A 864 -6.72 -52.67 4.78
C GLY A 864 -7.40 -51.89 3.67
N LEU A 865 -7.19 -50.56 3.65
CA LEU A 865 -7.80 -49.62 2.72
C LEU A 865 -6.80 -49.14 1.66
N LEU A 866 -7.21 -49.20 0.39
CA LEU A 866 -6.58 -48.52 -0.73
C LEU A 866 -7.44 -47.32 -1.14
N TYR A 867 -6.84 -46.13 -1.18
CA TYR A 867 -7.46 -44.93 -1.73
C TYR A 867 -6.69 -44.46 -2.96
N MET A 868 -7.40 -44.24 -4.06
CA MET A 868 -6.80 -43.75 -5.30
C MET A 868 -7.58 -42.60 -5.89
N GLU A 869 -6.86 -41.53 -6.22
CA GLU A 869 -7.30 -40.47 -7.12
C GLU A 869 -6.65 -40.69 -8.49
N ILE A 870 -7.47 -40.96 -9.50
CA ILE A 870 -7.01 -41.17 -10.88
C ILE A 870 -7.56 -40.03 -11.72
N LEU A 871 -6.70 -39.34 -12.47
CA LEU A 871 -7.17 -38.32 -13.40
C LEU A 871 -8.10 -38.94 -14.44
N ASN A 872 -9.30 -38.37 -14.63
CA ASN A 872 -10.21 -38.83 -15.65
C ASN A 872 -9.91 -38.10 -16.98
N PRO A 873 -9.21 -38.73 -17.95
CA PRO A 873 -8.85 -38.07 -19.21
C PRO A 873 -10.06 -37.74 -20.10
N PHE A 874 -11.21 -38.36 -19.81
CA PHE A 874 -12.45 -38.23 -20.57
C PHE A 874 -13.38 -37.18 -19.95
N TRP A 875 -13.02 -36.56 -18.83
CA TRP A 875 -13.81 -35.46 -18.29
C TRP A 875 -14.00 -34.36 -19.34
N TYR A 876 -15.24 -33.90 -19.54
CA TYR A 876 -15.56 -32.95 -20.60
C TYR A 876 -14.70 -31.69 -20.55
N GLY A 877 -14.32 -31.23 -19.35
CA GLY A 877 -13.48 -30.04 -19.17
C GLY A 877 -12.08 -30.20 -19.76
N PHE A 878 -11.51 -31.41 -19.71
CA PHE A 878 -10.17 -31.68 -20.26
C PHE A 878 -10.12 -31.75 -21.78
N LEU A 879 -11.27 -31.78 -22.46
CA LEU A 879 -11.32 -31.55 -23.90
C LEU A 879 -10.79 -30.15 -24.24
N ALA A 880 -11.17 -29.15 -23.45
CA ALA A 880 -10.77 -27.76 -23.68
C ALA A 880 -9.28 -27.56 -23.38
N LYS A 881 -8.81 -28.08 -22.23
CA LYS A 881 -7.40 -28.05 -21.81
C LYS A 881 -7.14 -29.20 -20.83
N ASP A 882 -6.16 -30.05 -21.10
CA ASP A 882 -5.88 -31.21 -20.25
C ASP A 882 -5.31 -30.84 -18.86
N GLY A 883 -5.45 -31.77 -17.91
CA GLY A 883 -5.05 -31.57 -16.52
C GLY A 883 -3.53 -31.52 -16.26
N HIS A 884 -2.68 -31.92 -17.23
CA HIS A 884 -1.23 -31.96 -17.04
C HIS A 884 -0.53 -30.77 -17.71
N TYR A 885 -0.82 -30.53 -18.99
CA TYR A 885 -0.07 -29.57 -19.81
C TYR A 885 -0.92 -28.42 -20.34
N ASN A 886 -2.21 -28.38 -20.00
CA ASN A 886 -3.15 -27.34 -20.39
C ASN A 886 -3.33 -27.22 -21.93
N LEU A 887 -3.13 -28.32 -22.64
CA LEU A 887 -3.19 -28.45 -24.09
C LEU A 887 -4.59 -28.88 -24.56
N PRO A 888 -5.13 -28.25 -25.62
CA PRO A 888 -6.46 -28.55 -26.10
C PRO A 888 -6.54 -29.92 -26.79
N GLY A 889 -7.42 -30.78 -26.29
CA GLY A 889 -7.80 -32.05 -26.93
C GLY A 889 -6.71 -33.12 -26.99
N ILE A 890 -5.59 -32.96 -26.28
CA ILE A 890 -4.50 -33.94 -26.27
C ILE A 890 -4.94 -35.30 -25.67
N THR A 891 -5.89 -35.30 -24.72
CA THR A 891 -6.45 -36.54 -24.12
C THR A 891 -7.26 -37.38 -25.12
N LEU A 892 -7.63 -36.80 -26.27
CA LEU A 892 -8.30 -37.53 -27.34
C LEU A 892 -7.33 -38.30 -28.23
N LEU A 893 -6.02 -38.20 -28.04
CA LEU A 893 -5.01 -38.82 -28.90
C LEU A 893 -4.54 -40.17 -28.36
N THR A 894 -3.95 -41.00 -29.23
CA THR A 894 -3.22 -42.19 -28.76
C THR A 894 -1.90 -41.75 -28.12
N PRO A 895 -1.24 -42.56 -27.26
CA PRO A 895 0.01 -42.16 -26.63
C PRO A 895 1.07 -41.66 -27.62
N LYS A 896 1.23 -42.36 -28.75
CA LYS A 896 2.13 -41.98 -29.85
C LYS A 896 1.76 -40.64 -30.49
N ASP A 897 0.48 -40.39 -30.71
CA ASP A 897 0.02 -39.12 -31.29
C ASP A 897 0.10 -37.96 -30.28
N ALA A 898 -0.16 -38.23 -29.00
CA ALA A 898 -0.05 -37.26 -27.90
C ALA A 898 1.41 -36.85 -27.68
N GLU A 899 2.34 -37.81 -27.75
CA GLU A 899 3.77 -37.54 -27.75
C GLU A 899 4.18 -36.68 -28.97
N ALA A 900 3.67 -37.00 -30.16
CA ALA A 900 3.93 -36.21 -31.37
C ALA A 900 3.35 -34.78 -31.29
N TYR A 901 2.14 -34.62 -30.72
CA TYR A 901 1.57 -33.32 -30.39
C TYR A 901 2.52 -32.58 -29.44
N PHE A 902 2.84 -33.20 -28.31
CA PHE A 902 3.62 -32.56 -27.24
C PHE A 902 5.00 -32.12 -27.73
N LYS A 903 5.71 -32.99 -28.47
CA LYS A 903 7.02 -32.67 -29.08
C LYS A 903 6.95 -31.54 -30.11
N ALA A 904 5.83 -31.37 -30.81
CA ALA A 904 5.67 -30.24 -31.73
C ALA A 904 5.70 -28.88 -31.00
N LEU A 905 5.25 -28.84 -29.74
CA LEU A 905 5.29 -27.64 -28.91
C LEU A 905 6.51 -27.56 -28.00
N TYR A 906 7.01 -28.71 -27.54
CA TYR A 906 8.12 -28.85 -26.59
C TYR A 906 9.16 -29.87 -27.10
N PRO A 907 10.00 -29.51 -28.09
CA PRO A 907 10.85 -30.47 -28.81
C PRO A 907 11.87 -31.21 -27.93
N ASN A 908 12.27 -30.60 -26.80
CA ASN A 908 13.32 -31.11 -25.92
C ASN A 908 12.77 -31.73 -24.63
N THR A 909 11.46 -31.98 -24.55
CA THR A 909 10.81 -32.49 -23.34
C THR A 909 10.08 -33.80 -23.65
N ALA A 910 10.25 -34.80 -22.80
CA ALA A 910 9.50 -36.05 -22.91
C ALA A 910 8.05 -35.85 -22.47
N TYR A 911 7.12 -36.49 -23.17
CA TYR A 911 5.72 -36.54 -22.74
C TYR A 911 5.60 -37.56 -21.62
N GLY A 912 5.08 -37.16 -20.46
CA GLY A 912 5.12 -37.94 -19.23
C GLY A 912 3.89 -38.81 -18.95
N VAL A 913 2.94 -38.89 -19.87
CA VAL A 913 1.69 -39.65 -19.69
C VAL A 913 1.74 -40.88 -20.60
N ASN A 914 1.58 -42.08 -20.01
CA ASN A 914 1.65 -43.33 -20.76
C ASN A 914 0.30 -43.71 -21.36
N GLU A 915 -0.56 -44.36 -20.58
CA GLU A 915 -1.83 -44.88 -21.03
C GLU A 915 -2.93 -44.59 -20.00
N TYR A 916 -4.11 -44.23 -20.51
CA TYR A 916 -5.29 -44.11 -19.66
C TYR A 916 -6.24 -45.28 -19.91
N HIS A 917 -6.69 -45.89 -18.82
CA HIS A 917 -7.79 -46.86 -18.86
C HIS A 917 -9.12 -46.23 -18.46
N LEU A 918 -10.23 -46.85 -18.87
CA LEU A 918 -11.56 -46.51 -18.37
C LEU A 918 -11.71 -47.01 -16.92
N ILE A 919 -12.59 -46.34 -16.16
CA ILE A 919 -12.83 -46.69 -14.75
C ILE A 919 -13.21 -48.17 -14.54
N ASP A 920 -13.95 -48.76 -15.48
CA ASP A 920 -14.36 -50.17 -15.44
C ASP A 920 -13.17 -51.13 -15.42
N TRP A 921 -12.08 -50.78 -16.12
CA TRP A 921 -10.86 -51.58 -16.12
C TRP A 921 -10.24 -51.65 -14.72
N TYR A 922 -10.10 -50.50 -14.05
CA TYR A 922 -9.56 -50.43 -12.69
C TYR A 922 -10.45 -51.21 -11.71
N ILE A 923 -11.77 -51.03 -11.78
CA ILE A 923 -12.73 -51.72 -10.90
C ILE A 923 -12.67 -53.23 -11.11
N GLN A 924 -12.72 -53.71 -12.36
CA GLN A 924 -12.66 -55.13 -12.66
C GLN A 924 -11.34 -55.73 -12.16
N ARG A 925 -10.23 -55.01 -12.35
CA ARG A 925 -8.94 -55.55 -11.96
C ARG A 925 -8.72 -55.59 -10.45
N MET A 926 -9.10 -54.53 -9.75
CA MET A 926 -9.08 -54.51 -8.28
C MET A 926 -9.98 -55.60 -7.68
N ASN A 927 -11.17 -55.84 -8.26
CA ASN A 927 -12.05 -56.94 -7.84
C ASN A 927 -11.40 -58.31 -8.07
N TYR A 928 -10.77 -58.53 -9.23
CA TYR A 928 -10.03 -59.75 -9.54
C TYR A 928 -8.89 -60.01 -8.55
N LEU A 929 -8.22 -58.95 -8.11
CA LEU A 929 -7.16 -58.99 -7.10
C LEU A 929 -7.67 -59.14 -5.66
N GLY A 930 -8.98 -59.33 -5.46
CA GLY A 930 -9.58 -59.58 -4.15
C GLY A 930 -9.88 -58.33 -3.34
N LEU A 931 -9.99 -57.15 -3.97
CA LEU A 931 -10.46 -55.94 -3.31
C LEU A 931 -11.98 -55.79 -3.45
N ASN A 932 -12.62 -55.19 -2.46
CA ASN A 932 -14.00 -54.70 -2.52
C ASN A 932 -13.98 -53.20 -2.85
N VAL A 933 -14.42 -52.84 -4.05
CA VAL A 933 -14.24 -51.50 -4.64
C VAL A 933 -15.51 -50.66 -4.54
N ARG A 934 -15.35 -49.38 -4.14
CA ARG A 934 -16.40 -48.35 -4.14
C ARG A 934 -15.89 -47.07 -4.78
N LEU A 935 -16.75 -46.42 -5.56
CA LEU A 935 -16.51 -45.07 -6.07
C LEU A 935 -17.09 -44.02 -5.11
N LEU A 936 -16.29 -43.02 -4.76
CA LEU A 936 -16.66 -41.96 -3.80
C LEU A 936 -17.00 -40.61 -4.44
N ASN A 937 -17.21 -40.54 -5.76
CA ASN A 937 -17.56 -39.29 -6.44
C ASN A 937 -18.95 -38.78 -6.00
N GLU A 938 -18.98 -37.68 -5.24
CA GLU A 938 -20.19 -37.17 -4.54
C GLU A 938 -21.19 -36.40 -5.43
N ARG A 939 -20.84 -36.03 -6.67
CA ARG A 939 -21.73 -35.28 -7.57
C ARG A 939 -21.58 -35.70 -9.03
N TRP A 940 -22.68 -36.16 -9.61
CA TRP A 940 -22.82 -36.43 -11.04
C TRP A 940 -23.56 -35.27 -11.71
N VAL A 941 -23.08 -34.84 -12.87
CA VAL A 941 -23.73 -33.81 -13.69
C VAL A 941 -24.97 -34.42 -14.37
N GLU A 942 -26.11 -33.72 -14.39
CA GLU A 942 -27.30 -34.18 -15.14
C GLU A 942 -27.00 -34.35 -16.65
N PRO A 943 -27.61 -35.30 -17.37
CA PRO A 943 -27.25 -35.60 -18.77
C PRO A 943 -27.40 -34.39 -19.69
N ALA A 944 -28.45 -33.59 -19.47
CA ALA A 944 -28.70 -32.38 -20.24
C ALA A 944 -27.63 -31.30 -20.01
N ILE A 945 -27.12 -31.20 -18.77
CA ILE A 945 -26.03 -30.30 -18.41
C ILE A 945 -24.72 -30.82 -18.98
N LEU A 946 -24.45 -32.14 -18.87
CA LEU A 946 -23.25 -32.78 -19.40
C LEU A 946 -23.11 -32.56 -20.90
N LEU A 947 -24.20 -32.72 -21.66
CA LEU A 947 -24.19 -32.49 -23.10
C LEU A 947 -23.84 -31.04 -23.44
N LYS A 948 -24.47 -30.08 -22.76
CA LYS A 948 -24.20 -28.64 -22.96
C LYS A 948 -22.76 -28.27 -22.61
N GLU A 949 -22.25 -28.79 -21.51
CA GLU A 949 -20.87 -28.57 -21.08
C GLU A 949 -19.85 -29.20 -22.04
N MET A 950 -20.15 -30.38 -22.59
CA MET A 950 -19.33 -31.01 -23.63
C MET A 950 -19.31 -30.20 -24.93
N GLU A 951 -20.45 -29.68 -25.38
CA GLU A 951 -20.51 -28.82 -26.56
C GLU A 951 -19.66 -27.55 -26.36
N LEU A 952 -19.78 -26.92 -25.18
CA LEU A 952 -18.98 -25.75 -24.83
C LEU A 952 -17.49 -26.08 -24.74
N ALA A 953 -17.11 -27.22 -24.14
CA ALA A 953 -15.73 -27.65 -24.05
C ALA A 953 -15.12 -27.92 -25.42
N ILE A 954 -15.88 -28.53 -26.35
CA ILE A 954 -15.45 -28.75 -27.74
C ILE A 954 -15.29 -27.42 -28.49
N GLN A 955 -16.16 -26.43 -28.25
CA GLN A 955 -15.99 -25.08 -28.81
C GLN A 955 -14.68 -24.44 -28.32
N LYS A 956 -14.42 -24.49 -27.01
CA LYS A 956 -13.18 -23.98 -26.40
C LYS A 956 -11.94 -24.73 -26.90
N MET A 957 -12.02 -26.05 -27.02
CA MET A 957 -10.96 -26.88 -27.60
C MET A 957 -10.65 -26.44 -29.03
N ASN A 958 -11.67 -26.24 -29.87
CA ASN A 958 -11.47 -25.80 -31.26
C ASN A 958 -10.81 -24.42 -31.34
N ALA A 959 -11.20 -23.49 -30.46
CA ALA A 959 -10.55 -22.19 -30.35
C ALA A 959 -9.08 -22.34 -29.95
N GLY A 960 -8.78 -23.13 -28.91
CA GLY A 960 -7.41 -23.40 -28.47
C GLY A 960 -6.55 -24.09 -29.53
N LEU A 961 -7.12 -25.04 -30.28
CA LEU A 961 -6.43 -25.71 -31.40
C LEU A 961 -6.04 -24.74 -32.54
N ASN A 962 -6.74 -23.61 -32.68
CA ASN A 962 -6.38 -22.58 -33.65
C ASN A 962 -5.24 -21.66 -33.15
N GLU A 963 -4.98 -21.65 -31.85
CA GLU A 963 -3.93 -20.84 -31.23
C GLU A 963 -2.59 -21.60 -31.13
N VAL A 964 -2.63 -22.93 -31.01
CA VAL A 964 -1.44 -23.79 -30.90
C VAL A 964 -0.92 -24.22 -32.28
N HIS A 965 0.40 -24.19 -32.45
CA HIS A 965 1.05 -24.52 -33.71
C HIS A 965 1.43 -26.01 -33.74
N ILE A 966 0.49 -26.86 -34.17
CA ILE A 966 0.66 -28.32 -34.29
C ILE A 966 0.40 -28.81 -35.72
N PRO A 967 0.86 -30.01 -36.12
CA PRO A 967 0.55 -30.59 -37.42
C PRO A 967 -0.97 -30.65 -37.69
N VAL A 968 -1.38 -30.18 -38.88
CA VAL A 968 -2.79 -30.10 -39.29
C VAL A 968 -3.51 -31.44 -39.14
N GLN A 969 -2.82 -32.54 -39.46
CA GLN A 969 -3.34 -33.91 -39.36
C GLN A 969 -3.72 -34.27 -37.90
N LEU A 970 -2.95 -33.83 -36.92
CA LEU A 970 -3.25 -34.06 -35.50
C LEU A 970 -4.45 -33.23 -35.05
N ALA A 971 -4.49 -31.94 -35.43
CA ALA A 971 -5.62 -31.08 -35.13
C ALA A 971 -6.93 -31.62 -35.72
N GLU A 972 -6.93 -32.10 -36.97
CA GLU A 972 -8.09 -32.73 -37.60
C GLU A 972 -8.50 -34.04 -36.91
N LYS A 973 -7.52 -34.86 -36.48
CA LYS A 973 -7.76 -36.10 -35.73
C LYS A 973 -8.47 -35.82 -34.40
N ILE A 974 -8.04 -34.79 -33.67
CA ILE A 974 -8.70 -34.33 -32.44
C ILE A 974 -10.13 -33.88 -32.73
N ARG A 975 -10.33 -32.99 -33.71
CA ARG A 975 -11.67 -32.51 -34.10
C ARG A 975 -12.61 -33.65 -34.54
N ARG A 976 -12.08 -34.68 -35.20
CA ARG A 976 -12.85 -35.87 -35.58
C ARG A 976 -13.25 -36.68 -34.36
N ARG A 977 -12.32 -36.96 -33.44
CA ARG A 977 -12.59 -37.75 -32.22
C ARG A 977 -13.55 -37.03 -31.28
N ALA A 978 -13.42 -35.71 -31.10
CA ALA A 978 -14.38 -34.90 -30.34
C ALA A 978 -15.80 -34.97 -30.92
N ARG A 979 -15.96 -34.90 -32.25
CA ARG A 979 -17.28 -35.06 -32.90
C ARG A 979 -17.87 -36.46 -32.73
N LEU A 980 -17.05 -37.50 -32.66
CA LEU A 980 -17.52 -38.86 -32.39
C LEU A 980 -17.96 -39.00 -30.93
N LEU A 981 -17.17 -38.42 -30.01
CA LEU A 981 -17.49 -38.40 -28.58
C LEU A 981 -18.80 -37.67 -28.30
N LEU A 982 -18.99 -36.48 -28.89
CA LEU A 982 -20.23 -35.72 -28.75
C LEU A 982 -21.43 -36.51 -29.28
N ARG A 983 -21.31 -37.15 -30.45
CA ARG A 983 -22.37 -38.02 -31.00
C ARG A 983 -22.69 -39.21 -30.12
N TYR A 984 -21.68 -39.80 -29.48
CA TYR A 984 -21.86 -40.90 -28.53
C TYR A 984 -22.69 -40.45 -27.32
N VAL A 985 -22.36 -39.30 -26.73
CA VAL A 985 -23.11 -38.75 -25.59
C VAL A 985 -24.52 -38.31 -26.00
N GLN A 986 -24.68 -37.63 -27.14
CA GLN A 986 -26.00 -37.23 -27.66
C GLN A 986 -26.96 -38.42 -27.85
N ARG A 987 -26.47 -39.56 -28.36
CA ARG A 987 -27.30 -40.76 -28.58
C ARG A 987 -27.75 -41.44 -27.29
N ARG A 988 -27.02 -41.23 -26.18
CA ARG A 988 -27.24 -41.93 -24.91
C ARG A 988 -27.76 -41.01 -23.80
N ALA A 989 -27.79 -39.69 -24.00
CA ALA A 989 -28.26 -38.71 -23.02
C ALA A 989 -29.74 -38.88 -22.62
N GLY A 990 -30.55 -39.55 -23.46
CA GLY A 990 -31.96 -39.88 -23.17
C GLY A 990 -32.20 -41.28 -22.61
N ASP A 991 -31.15 -42.10 -22.45
CA ASP A 991 -31.25 -43.46 -21.90
C ASP A 991 -30.88 -43.44 -20.42
N SER A 992 -31.87 -43.67 -19.55
CA SER A 992 -31.68 -43.68 -18.10
C SER A 992 -30.72 -44.79 -17.63
N ASN A 993 -30.59 -45.90 -18.36
CA ASN A 993 -29.64 -46.96 -18.05
C ASN A 993 -28.20 -46.60 -18.44
N ALA A 994 -28.01 -45.70 -19.42
CA ALA A 994 -26.71 -45.20 -19.82
C ALA A 994 -26.22 -44.02 -18.96
N TYR A 995 -27.10 -43.42 -18.16
CA TYR A 995 -26.82 -42.23 -17.35
C TYR A 995 -25.61 -42.39 -16.44
N THR A 996 -25.61 -43.44 -15.60
CA THR A 996 -24.54 -43.69 -14.63
C THR A 996 -23.19 -43.85 -15.32
N HIS A 997 -23.15 -44.59 -16.43
CA HIS A 997 -21.93 -44.80 -17.21
C HIS A 997 -21.43 -43.52 -17.88
N LEU A 998 -22.32 -42.69 -18.43
CA LEU A 998 -21.95 -41.40 -19.01
C LEU A 998 -21.40 -40.42 -17.96
N CYS A 999 -22.04 -40.32 -16.81
CA CYS A 999 -21.59 -39.46 -15.73
C CYS A 999 -20.26 -39.94 -15.13
N GLN A 1000 -20.10 -41.25 -14.96
CA GLN A 1000 -18.83 -41.86 -14.53
C GLN A 1000 -17.70 -41.57 -15.51
N THR A 1001 -17.97 -41.70 -16.81
CA THR A 1001 -16.94 -41.54 -17.83
C THR A 1001 -16.61 -40.08 -18.10
N PHE A 1002 -17.59 -39.17 -18.15
CA PHE A 1002 -17.39 -37.80 -18.62
C PHE A 1002 -17.62 -36.72 -17.56
N GLY A 1003 -18.29 -37.03 -16.45
CA GLY A 1003 -18.86 -36.05 -15.53
C GLY A 1003 -17.96 -35.61 -14.36
N ALA A 1004 -16.92 -36.37 -14.03
CA ALA A 1004 -16.00 -36.04 -12.94
C ALA A 1004 -14.56 -35.90 -13.46
N ASN A 1005 -13.82 -34.91 -12.96
CA ASN A 1005 -12.42 -34.64 -13.34
C ASN A 1005 -11.42 -35.65 -12.76
N PHE A 1006 -11.74 -36.26 -11.62
CA PHE A 1006 -10.99 -37.37 -11.03
C PHE A 1006 -11.94 -38.52 -10.70
N TRP A 1007 -11.47 -39.75 -10.84
CA TRP A 1007 -12.13 -40.91 -10.23
C TRP A 1007 -11.55 -41.13 -8.84
N ILE A 1008 -12.42 -41.14 -7.84
CA ILE A 1008 -12.03 -41.38 -6.45
C ILE A 1008 -12.45 -42.80 -6.09
N ILE A 1009 -11.47 -43.68 -5.97
CA ILE A 1009 -11.68 -45.09 -5.67
C ILE A 1009 -11.28 -45.35 -4.22
N LEU A 1010 -12.19 -45.95 -3.47
CA LEU A 1010 -11.90 -46.59 -2.19
C LEU A 1010 -12.06 -48.10 -2.36
N ALA A 1011 -11.02 -48.85 -2.04
CA ALA A 1011 -11.03 -50.29 -2.12
C ALA A 1011 -10.57 -50.91 -0.79
N GLN A 1012 -11.22 -51.98 -0.34
CA GLN A 1012 -10.85 -52.68 0.89
C GLN A 1012 -10.42 -54.11 0.56
N LYS A 1013 -9.28 -54.56 1.10
CA LYS A 1013 -8.82 -55.95 0.90
C LYS A 1013 -9.70 -56.93 1.66
N ARG A 1014 -10.15 -57.99 0.97
CA ARG A 1014 -10.97 -59.06 1.57
C ARG A 1014 -10.24 -59.85 2.63
#